data_AF-A2QRJ5-F1
#
_entry.id   AF-A2QRJ5-F1
#
_cell.length_a   1.000
_cell.length_b   1.000
_cell.length_c   1.000
_cell.angle_alpha   90.00
_cell.angle_beta   90.00
_cell.angle_gamma   90.00
#
_symmetry.space_group_name_H-M   'P 1'
#
loop_
_entity.id
_entity.type
_entity.pdbx_description
1 polymer ?
#
loop_
_entity_poly.entity_id
_entity_poly.type
_entity_poly.pdbx_seq_one_letter_code
_entity_poly.pdbx_strand_id
1 'polypeptide(L)'
;MLSGGALPQTLGSITATKIKELSKQRTLFEKRRAEIVQAAEDAPSLRSKAQVLLEGVTKLKGFPNDALDQEDLDTDDSSNEESAVVDQTERATHANIRRFLLQSKYDPSVSDRSLKGWIAQLEKELSYLELRHKHADFYSELVTEWLRDFEEVAASGSATDEDGSQEMAFENIGRSEMHEQRATWESLVFTEADVDGAAIKAYLDSLFKATTPSQQALKQLREAVRTFGNDFASKKSWLEASDLKWVSDSLLKSDLLTKEKMAVLKEFMRNPAVAQEVADVLNMRLASLDNWSWPAEGIPVEMRRQLNGKYRVFMDEDLLDGLMLEYLGLKWSVTFQSAFTSFLNTPAWKFLREQISRREMSRRSRFTGTNAKGFGTTSVNDHRKETYKQDYFMSLLPSSVDANMNPYGEDTELDNAKKNPLETKHSLLHLLITESLLYTSLHGRFTAIRSDFKWFGPSLSHTTILVVLEYFGVPRIWLDFFHKFLKTPVTFVHDGSGASRRIRSRGVPMSHALSTCFGEAVLFCMDFAVNQSTDGAYLYRLHDDFWFWGHEETCVKAWATMEEFTKVMGLEINEEKTGTVRLKGKDVEDQQSRPSGSQEKEESDPLPGGDIRWGFLKLDPSEGRFVIDQEQVDSHIAELQRQLSSCKSVFSWVQAWNSYFGRFFANNFAKPAMCFGRSHIDMAISTLSRIERTLFPETSSGVTDYLRHVIADRFGVEDLPEGFFYFPVEFGGLELLNPYIPFLAMRENIKATPKGRLHKAFVQYELGYHDCKRRFDEGTSAEPSTSLRTEVDDDLADMTLEEYTRYSETYSRPLLEAYTELIRVPKEISINLTPELHRNQMSLDESVTKDTSDRKAISDMWYSMSAYWQWTAELYQEEMVKTYGNLAAVNRESMPVGVVKTLKEGKLRWQS
;
A
#
# COMPACT_ATOMS: atom_id res chain seq x y z
N MET A 1 -22.31 4.85 -28.75
CA MET A 1 -23.51 4.76 -27.89
C MET A 1 -23.89 3.29 -27.72
N LEU A 2 -23.85 2.75 -26.51
CA LEU A 2 -24.67 1.62 -25.99
C LEU A 2 -24.26 1.33 -24.52
N SER A 3 -25.27 1.33 -23.64
CA SER A 3 -25.37 0.84 -22.23
C SER A 3 -24.59 1.47 -21.06
N GLY A 4 -24.66 2.79 -20.88
CA GLY A 4 -24.21 3.46 -19.64
C GLY A 4 -25.02 3.16 -18.35
N GLY A 5 -26.04 2.30 -18.38
CA GLY A 5 -26.97 2.09 -17.24
C GLY A 5 -27.13 0.65 -16.72
N ALA A 6 -26.63 -0.37 -17.43
CA ALA A 6 -27.10 -1.74 -17.18
C ALA A 6 -26.63 -2.34 -15.84
N LEU A 7 -25.39 -2.10 -15.41
CA LEU A 7 -24.83 -2.78 -14.22
C LEU A 7 -25.40 -2.26 -12.88
N PRO A 8 -25.41 -0.93 -12.60
CA PRO A 8 -26.05 -0.41 -11.38
C PRO A 8 -27.54 -0.73 -11.31
N GLN A 9 -28.26 -0.62 -12.45
CA GLN A 9 -29.68 -0.97 -12.51
C GLN A 9 -29.93 -2.46 -12.27
N THR A 10 -29.07 -3.34 -12.80
CA THR A 10 -29.16 -4.79 -12.56
C THR A 10 -28.87 -5.13 -11.09
N LEU A 11 -27.84 -4.52 -10.49
CA LEU A 11 -27.53 -4.68 -9.07
C LEU A 11 -28.66 -4.13 -8.18
N GLY A 12 -29.26 -2.99 -8.55
CA GLY A 12 -30.44 -2.43 -7.91
C GLY A 12 -31.63 -3.37 -7.97
N SER A 13 -31.92 -3.95 -9.13
CA SER A 13 -32.99 -4.94 -9.32
C SER A 13 -32.79 -6.21 -8.48
N ILE A 14 -31.56 -6.74 -8.44
CA ILE A 14 -31.21 -7.90 -7.60
C ILE A 14 -31.42 -7.57 -6.12
N THR A 15 -30.96 -6.39 -5.68
CA THR A 15 -31.10 -5.93 -4.29
C THR A 15 -32.56 -5.74 -3.91
N ALA A 16 -33.35 -5.10 -4.76
CA ALA A 16 -34.79 -4.91 -4.57
C ALA A 16 -35.54 -6.26 -4.49
N THR A 17 -35.15 -7.24 -5.31
CA THR A 17 -35.72 -8.59 -5.27
C THR A 17 -35.39 -9.29 -3.96
N LYS A 18 -34.13 -9.21 -3.49
CA LYS A 18 -33.72 -9.75 -2.19
C LYS A 18 -34.48 -9.10 -1.04
N ILE A 19 -34.61 -7.77 -1.02
CA ILE A 19 -35.36 -7.03 -0.01
C ILE A 19 -36.82 -7.50 0.04
N LYS A 20 -37.46 -7.64 -1.13
CA LYS A 20 -38.84 -8.13 -1.21
C LYS A 20 -38.96 -9.55 -0.64
N GLU A 21 -38.01 -10.43 -0.90
CA GLU A 21 -38.04 -11.78 -0.36
C GLU A 21 -37.76 -11.82 1.16
N LEU A 22 -36.80 -11.03 1.64
CA LEU A 22 -36.54 -10.86 3.08
C LEU A 22 -37.76 -10.37 3.84
N SER A 23 -38.49 -9.38 3.29
CA SER A 23 -39.72 -8.87 3.91
C SER A 23 -40.81 -9.95 4.04
N LYS A 24 -40.93 -10.86 3.07
CA LYS A 24 -41.86 -12.00 3.17
C LYS A 24 -41.41 -13.00 4.22
N GLN A 25 -40.11 -13.30 4.27
CA GLN A 25 -39.55 -14.21 5.27
C GLN A 25 -39.75 -13.65 6.68
N ARG A 26 -39.55 -12.34 6.87
CA ARG A 26 -39.79 -11.66 8.15
C ARG A 26 -41.25 -11.69 8.56
N THR A 27 -42.17 -11.31 7.69
CA THR A 27 -43.61 -11.34 8.03
C THR A 27 -44.08 -12.75 8.40
N LEU A 28 -43.56 -13.78 7.71
CA LEU A 28 -43.78 -15.17 8.08
C LEU A 28 -43.15 -15.54 9.42
N PHE A 29 -41.92 -15.08 9.69
CA PHE A 29 -41.22 -15.28 10.96
C PHE A 29 -41.97 -14.63 12.12
N GLU A 30 -42.35 -13.36 12.01
CA GLU A 30 -43.07 -12.62 13.06
C GLU A 30 -44.40 -13.28 13.38
N LYS A 31 -45.15 -13.73 12.37
CA LYS A 31 -46.38 -14.50 12.56
C LYS A 31 -46.12 -15.79 13.34
N ARG A 32 -45.14 -16.59 12.91
CA ARG A 32 -44.78 -17.85 13.59
C ARG A 32 -44.28 -17.62 15.02
N ARG A 33 -43.49 -16.57 15.23
CA ARG A 33 -43.00 -16.18 16.56
C ARG A 33 -44.16 -15.82 17.48
N ALA A 34 -45.10 -15.00 17.02
CA ALA A 34 -46.28 -14.65 17.79
C ALA A 34 -47.12 -15.89 18.16
N GLU A 35 -47.29 -16.82 17.22
CA GLU A 35 -47.94 -18.11 17.49
C GLU A 35 -47.20 -18.93 18.55
N ILE A 36 -45.87 -19.01 18.48
CA ILE A 36 -45.02 -19.75 19.45
C ILE A 36 -45.10 -19.10 20.84
N VAL A 37 -44.97 -17.77 20.92
CA VAL A 37 -45.00 -17.03 22.19
C VAL A 37 -46.38 -17.17 22.84
N GLN A 38 -47.46 -16.98 22.07
CA GLN A 38 -48.82 -17.16 22.57
C GLN A 38 -49.05 -18.60 23.08
N ALA A 39 -48.64 -19.61 22.30
CA ALA A 39 -48.77 -21.01 22.71
C ALA A 39 -47.93 -21.35 23.95
N ALA A 40 -46.78 -20.69 24.13
CA ALA A 40 -45.94 -20.85 25.31
C ALA A 40 -46.53 -20.17 26.56
N GLU A 41 -47.23 -19.04 26.40
CA GLU A 41 -47.95 -18.35 27.48
C GLU A 41 -49.21 -19.12 27.91
N ASP A 42 -49.92 -19.73 26.96
CA ASP A 42 -51.11 -20.53 27.19
C ASP A 42 -50.81 -21.94 27.74
N ALA A 43 -49.52 -22.29 27.90
CA ALA A 43 -49.09 -23.61 28.32
C ALA A 43 -49.40 -23.88 29.82
N PRO A 44 -50.00 -25.03 30.18
CA PRO A 44 -50.50 -25.30 31.53
C PRO A 44 -49.42 -25.63 32.57
N SER A 45 -48.18 -25.86 32.16
CA SER A 45 -47.06 -26.21 33.05
C SER A 45 -45.72 -25.72 32.52
N LEU A 46 -44.71 -25.57 33.39
CA LEU A 46 -43.34 -25.19 32.98
C LEU A 46 -42.75 -26.16 31.95
N ARG A 47 -43.03 -27.46 32.09
CA ARG A 47 -42.57 -28.48 31.14
C ARG A 47 -43.23 -28.31 29.77
N SER A 48 -44.55 -28.10 29.74
CA SER A 48 -45.30 -27.85 28.50
C SER A 48 -44.82 -26.56 27.83
N LYS A 49 -44.54 -25.50 28.61
CA LYS A 49 -43.98 -24.25 28.10
C LYS A 49 -42.62 -24.46 27.44
N ALA A 50 -41.70 -25.17 28.11
CA ALA A 50 -40.38 -25.48 27.58
C ALA A 50 -40.46 -26.34 26.29
N GLN A 51 -41.40 -27.29 26.22
CA GLN A 51 -41.62 -28.12 25.04
C GLN A 51 -42.12 -27.30 23.85
N VAL A 52 -43.14 -26.45 24.03
CA VAL A 52 -43.68 -25.59 22.97
C VAL A 52 -42.61 -24.63 22.43
N LEU A 53 -41.81 -24.04 23.32
CA LEU A 53 -40.70 -23.17 22.92
C LEU A 53 -39.62 -23.94 22.15
N LEU A 54 -39.28 -25.15 22.58
CA LEU A 54 -38.29 -25.99 21.91
C LEU A 54 -38.75 -26.37 20.49
N GLU A 55 -39.98 -26.85 20.35
CA GLU A 55 -40.61 -27.17 19.06
C GLU A 55 -40.68 -25.93 18.14
N GLY A 56 -40.98 -24.77 18.71
CA GLY A 56 -40.98 -23.50 17.99
C GLY A 56 -39.61 -23.10 17.47
N VAL A 57 -38.58 -23.09 18.34
CA VAL A 57 -37.21 -22.68 18.01
C VAL A 57 -36.58 -23.62 16.98
N THR A 58 -36.68 -24.95 17.16
CA THR A 58 -36.11 -25.91 16.22
C THR A 58 -36.78 -25.84 14.85
N LYS A 59 -38.10 -25.61 14.80
CA LYS A 59 -38.84 -25.37 13.57
C LYS A 59 -38.41 -24.10 12.85
N LEU A 60 -38.13 -23.02 13.58
CA LEU A 60 -37.64 -21.77 13.00
C LEU A 60 -36.19 -21.90 12.49
N LYS A 61 -35.36 -22.70 13.16
CA LYS A 61 -33.96 -22.99 12.76
C LYS A 61 -33.84 -24.07 11.67
N GLY A 62 -34.94 -24.68 11.23
CA GLY A 62 -34.95 -25.64 10.11
C GLY A 62 -34.79 -27.12 10.51
N PHE A 63 -34.81 -27.45 11.80
CA PHE A 63 -34.65 -28.82 12.30
C PHE A 63 -35.84 -29.27 13.19
N PRO A 64 -37.09 -29.23 12.70
CA PRO A 64 -38.28 -29.46 13.52
C PRO A 64 -38.32 -30.83 14.21
N ASN A 65 -37.66 -31.84 13.64
CA ASN A 65 -37.63 -33.19 14.17
C ASN A 65 -36.80 -33.33 15.46
N ASP A 66 -35.87 -32.40 15.72
CA ASP A 66 -34.99 -32.50 16.90
C ASP A 66 -35.72 -32.26 18.22
N ALA A 67 -36.86 -31.55 18.17
CA ALA A 67 -37.71 -31.32 19.32
C ALA A 67 -38.70 -32.48 19.60
N LEU A 68 -38.90 -33.37 18.62
CA LEU A 68 -39.90 -34.44 18.69
C LEU A 68 -39.30 -35.73 19.21
N ASP A 69 -39.99 -36.35 20.16
CA ASP A 69 -39.71 -37.72 20.60
C ASP A 69 -40.49 -38.70 19.73
N GLN A 70 -39.91 -39.13 18.62
CA GLN A 70 -40.52 -40.16 17.77
C GLN A 70 -40.36 -41.53 18.46
N GLU A 71 -41.48 -42.14 18.87
CA GLU A 71 -41.53 -43.51 19.41
C GLU A 71 -41.12 -44.54 18.33
N ASP A 72 -40.48 -45.62 18.78
CA ASP A 72 -40.15 -46.87 18.09
C ASP A 72 -40.20 -46.81 16.56
N LEU A 73 -39.16 -46.19 15.98
CA LEU A 73 -38.83 -46.36 14.58
C LEU A 73 -38.19 -47.74 14.41
N ASP A 74 -38.97 -48.74 13.97
CA ASP A 74 -38.47 -50.00 13.40
C ASP A 74 -37.75 -49.70 12.07
N THR A 75 -36.67 -48.92 12.11
CA THR A 75 -35.86 -48.59 10.94
C THR A 75 -34.83 -49.69 10.71
N ASP A 76 -34.99 -50.41 9.61
CA ASP A 76 -33.94 -51.26 9.04
C ASP A 76 -32.65 -50.43 8.86
N ASP A 77 -31.56 -51.00 9.37
CA ASP A 77 -30.27 -50.44 9.77
C ASP A 77 -29.41 -49.85 8.62
N SER A 78 -29.96 -48.96 7.78
CA SER A 78 -29.23 -48.50 6.57
C SER A 78 -29.49 -47.10 6.02
N SER A 79 -29.96 -46.10 6.79
CA SER A 79 -30.04 -44.72 6.24
C SER A 79 -29.61 -43.59 7.17
N ASN A 80 -28.55 -42.92 6.69
CA ASN A 80 -28.11 -41.53 6.91
C ASN A 80 -27.29 -41.20 8.18
N GLU A 81 -25.96 -41.39 8.07
CA GLU A 81 -24.94 -40.62 8.82
C GLU A 81 -25.19 -39.09 8.75
N GLU A 82 -25.86 -38.58 7.70
CA GLU A 82 -26.24 -37.16 7.53
C GLU A 82 -27.26 -36.62 8.56
N SER A 83 -27.96 -37.49 9.32
CA SER A 83 -28.97 -37.04 10.29
C SER A 83 -28.46 -36.90 11.73
N ALA A 84 -27.24 -37.38 12.00
CA ALA A 84 -26.65 -37.38 13.34
C ALA A 84 -26.39 -35.94 13.83
N VAL A 85 -26.83 -35.65 15.06
CA VAL A 85 -26.55 -34.35 15.69
C VAL A 85 -25.09 -34.31 16.11
N VAL A 86 -24.30 -33.46 15.46
CA VAL A 86 -22.87 -33.31 15.73
C VAL A 86 -22.65 -32.68 17.11
N ASP A 87 -21.69 -33.23 17.87
CA ASP A 87 -21.30 -32.70 19.17
C ASP A 87 -20.81 -31.24 19.05
N GLN A 88 -20.89 -30.48 20.16
CA GLN A 88 -20.45 -29.08 20.25
C GLN A 88 -21.23 -28.08 19.37
N THR A 89 -22.43 -28.44 18.91
CA THR A 89 -23.31 -27.55 18.13
C THR A 89 -24.49 -27.00 18.94
N GLU A 90 -25.09 -25.89 18.49
CA GLU A 90 -26.38 -25.42 19.04
C GLU A 90 -27.48 -26.50 18.94
N ARG A 91 -27.49 -27.24 17.83
CA ARG A 91 -28.42 -28.36 17.58
C ARG A 91 -28.32 -29.46 18.65
N ALA A 92 -27.10 -29.76 19.11
CA ALA A 92 -26.87 -30.69 20.24
C ALA A 92 -27.52 -30.19 21.53
N THR A 93 -27.54 -28.88 21.76
CA THR A 93 -28.19 -28.28 22.92
C THR A 93 -29.70 -28.51 22.87
N HIS A 94 -30.34 -28.28 21.72
CA HIS A 94 -31.79 -28.53 21.56
C HIS A 94 -32.14 -30.02 21.72
N ALA A 95 -31.36 -30.92 21.13
CA ALA A 95 -31.53 -32.35 21.28
C ALA A 95 -31.39 -32.80 22.75
N ASN A 96 -30.45 -32.19 23.50
CA ASN A 96 -30.29 -32.46 24.93
C ASN A 96 -31.45 -31.90 25.75
N ILE A 97 -31.94 -30.68 25.47
CA ILE A 97 -33.12 -30.13 26.15
C ILE A 97 -34.32 -31.06 25.95
N ARG A 98 -34.56 -31.59 24.72
CA ARG A 98 -35.60 -32.60 24.49
C ARG A 98 -35.44 -33.81 25.41
N ARG A 99 -34.24 -34.40 25.46
CA ARG A 99 -33.93 -35.58 26.31
C ARG A 99 -34.15 -35.27 27.80
N PHE A 100 -33.75 -34.08 28.25
CA PHE A 100 -33.94 -33.67 29.64
C PHE A 100 -35.41 -33.36 29.98
N LEU A 101 -36.19 -32.87 29.02
CA LEU A 101 -37.64 -32.71 29.18
C LEU A 101 -38.32 -34.08 29.33
N LEU A 102 -37.89 -35.10 28.58
CA LEU A 102 -38.33 -36.49 28.77
C LEU A 102 -37.94 -37.01 30.16
N GLN A 103 -36.67 -36.88 30.55
CA GLN A 103 -36.17 -37.28 31.87
C GLN A 103 -36.99 -36.63 33.00
N SER A 104 -37.32 -35.34 32.87
CA SER A 104 -38.05 -34.61 33.90
C SER A 104 -39.42 -35.22 34.23
N LYS A 105 -40.05 -35.97 33.31
CA LYS A 105 -41.32 -36.68 33.56
C LYS A 105 -41.20 -37.73 34.67
N TYR A 106 -40.02 -38.30 34.84
CA TYR A 106 -39.78 -39.46 35.70
C TYR A 106 -38.77 -39.20 36.82
N ASP A 107 -37.83 -38.28 36.61
CA ASP A 107 -36.72 -38.00 37.52
C ASP A 107 -36.91 -36.68 38.30
N PRO A 108 -37.14 -36.75 39.63
CA PRO A 108 -37.26 -35.57 40.50
C PRO A 108 -36.00 -34.70 40.59
N SER A 109 -34.84 -35.18 40.12
CA SER A 109 -33.60 -34.39 40.09
C SER A 109 -33.69 -33.19 39.14
N VAL A 110 -34.59 -33.24 38.15
CA VAL A 110 -34.86 -32.13 37.24
C VAL A 110 -35.80 -31.13 37.90
N SER A 111 -35.22 -30.18 38.61
CA SER A 111 -35.96 -29.15 39.35
C SER A 111 -36.66 -28.13 38.44
N ASP A 112 -37.68 -27.46 38.99
CA ASP A 112 -38.32 -26.29 38.35
C ASP A 112 -37.32 -25.18 37.99
N ARG A 113 -36.21 -25.08 38.73
CA ARG A 113 -35.14 -24.13 38.42
C ARG A 113 -34.46 -24.46 37.09
N SER A 114 -34.24 -25.74 36.80
CA SER A 114 -33.67 -26.20 35.53
C SER A 114 -34.62 -25.92 34.37
N LEU A 115 -35.92 -26.22 34.55
CA LEU A 115 -36.96 -25.92 33.55
C LEU A 115 -37.04 -24.42 33.24
N LYS A 116 -37.04 -23.56 34.27
CA LYS A 116 -37.00 -22.09 34.10
C LYS A 116 -35.74 -21.63 33.37
N GLY A 117 -34.60 -22.29 33.61
CA GLY A 117 -33.35 -22.02 32.88
C GLY A 117 -33.47 -22.28 31.38
N TRP A 118 -34.02 -23.44 30.99
CA TRP A 118 -34.23 -23.76 29.57
C TRP A 118 -35.28 -22.87 28.91
N ILE A 119 -36.37 -22.54 29.61
CA ILE A 119 -37.37 -21.58 29.13
C ILE A 119 -36.70 -20.23 28.83
N ALA A 120 -35.94 -19.69 29.79
CA ALA A 120 -35.26 -18.40 29.61
C ALA A 120 -34.24 -18.45 28.46
N GLN A 121 -33.54 -19.58 28.30
CA GLN A 121 -32.63 -19.77 27.16
C GLN A 121 -33.37 -19.75 25.82
N LEU A 122 -34.45 -20.51 25.68
CA LEU A 122 -35.23 -20.60 24.44
C LEU A 122 -35.95 -19.27 24.11
N GLU A 123 -36.48 -18.58 25.12
CA GLU A 123 -37.04 -17.23 24.98
C GLU A 123 -35.98 -16.23 24.49
N LYS A 124 -34.75 -16.33 25.02
CA LYS A 124 -33.62 -15.51 24.56
C LYS A 124 -33.18 -15.86 23.13
N GLU A 125 -33.19 -17.14 22.75
CA GLU A 125 -32.90 -17.53 21.37
C GLU A 125 -33.96 -16.97 20.38
N LEU A 126 -35.24 -16.95 20.76
CA LEU A 126 -36.28 -16.30 19.97
C LEU A 126 -36.06 -14.80 19.82
N SER A 127 -35.63 -14.10 20.88
CA SER A 127 -35.33 -12.67 20.80
C SER A 127 -34.10 -12.39 19.93
N TYR A 128 -33.08 -13.25 19.97
CA TYR A 128 -31.95 -13.16 19.05
C TYR A 128 -32.39 -13.32 17.60
N LEU A 129 -33.19 -14.34 17.27
CA LEU A 129 -33.70 -14.54 15.90
C LEU A 129 -34.50 -13.33 15.40
N GLU A 130 -35.33 -12.74 16.26
CA GLU A 130 -36.02 -11.48 15.94
C GLU A 130 -35.04 -10.35 15.61
N LEU A 131 -34.01 -10.17 16.44
CA LEU A 131 -33.03 -9.11 16.24
C LEU A 131 -32.21 -9.30 14.97
N ARG A 132 -31.84 -10.55 14.63
CA ARG A 132 -31.14 -10.86 13.37
C ARG A 132 -31.99 -10.51 12.14
N HIS A 133 -33.30 -10.79 12.18
CA HIS A 133 -34.21 -10.39 11.10
C HIS A 133 -34.32 -8.85 10.98
N LYS A 134 -34.44 -8.14 12.11
CA LYS A 134 -34.45 -6.67 12.11
C LYS A 134 -33.14 -6.09 11.55
N HIS A 135 -32.01 -6.69 11.91
CA HIS A 135 -30.70 -6.27 11.41
C HIS A 135 -30.53 -6.53 9.92
N ALA A 136 -31.04 -7.66 9.40
CA ALA A 136 -31.00 -7.97 7.97
C ALA A 136 -31.74 -6.93 7.12
N ASP A 137 -32.91 -6.49 7.60
CA ASP A 137 -33.71 -5.45 6.96
C ASP A 137 -32.99 -4.11 7.01
N PHE A 138 -32.56 -3.68 8.20
CA PHE A 138 -31.78 -2.46 8.39
C PHE A 138 -30.53 -2.43 7.49
N TYR A 139 -29.76 -3.52 7.45
CA TYR A 139 -28.58 -3.61 6.61
C TYR A 139 -28.92 -3.50 5.12
N SER A 140 -30.06 -4.05 4.69
CA SER A 140 -30.53 -3.92 3.31
C SER A 140 -30.99 -2.50 2.96
N GLU A 141 -31.54 -1.76 3.92
CA GLU A 141 -31.84 -0.33 3.78
C GLU A 141 -30.56 0.49 3.60
N LEU A 142 -29.49 0.20 4.36
CA LEU A 142 -28.18 0.83 4.20
C LEU A 142 -27.60 0.62 2.78
N VAL A 143 -27.71 -0.60 2.24
CA VAL A 143 -27.26 -0.90 0.86
C VAL A 143 -28.11 -0.16 -0.18
N THR A 144 -29.41 -0.07 0.05
CA THR A 144 -30.34 0.65 -0.85
C THR A 144 -30.05 2.14 -0.88
N GLU A 145 -29.79 2.74 0.28
CA GLU A 145 -29.34 4.13 0.39
C GLU A 145 -28.05 4.36 -0.41
N TRP A 146 -27.09 3.44 -0.30
CA TRP A 146 -25.82 3.57 -1.02
C TRP A 146 -26.00 3.45 -2.54
N LEU A 147 -26.88 2.57 -3.03
CA LEU A 147 -27.19 2.45 -4.46
C LEU A 147 -27.85 3.72 -5.02
N ARG A 148 -28.76 4.35 -4.27
CA ARG A 148 -29.40 5.61 -4.68
C ARG A 148 -28.39 6.75 -4.82
N ASP A 149 -27.44 6.83 -3.88
CA ASP A 149 -26.34 7.80 -3.93
C ASP A 149 -25.50 7.63 -5.22
N PHE A 150 -25.23 6.38 -5.64
CA PHE A 150 -24.55 6.11 -6.91
C PHE A 150 -25.38 6.49 -8.15
N GLU A 151 -26.68 6.24 -8.15
CA GLU A 151 -27.57 6.57 -9.28
C GLU A 151 -27.71 8.09 -9.46
N GLU A 152 -27.80 8.86 -8.38
CA GLU A 152 -27.84 10.33 -8.42
C GLU A 152 -26.53 10.93 -8.97
N VAL A 153 -25.38 10.35 -8.60
CA VAL A 153 -24.07 10.77 -9.13
C VAL A 153 -23.93 10.42 -10.61
N ALA A 154 -24.49 9.30 -11.07
CA ALA A 154 -24.48 8.92 -12.49
C ALA A 154 -25.43 9.78 -13.34
N ALA A 155 -26.60 10.13 -12.79
CA ALA A 155 -27.58 10.99 -13.46
C ALA A 155 -27.08 12.43 -13.61
N SER A 156 -26.42 12.98 -12.58
CA SER A 156 -25.82 14.32 -12.63
C SER A 156 -24.61 14.43 -13.56
N GLY A 157 -23.94 13.31 -13.89
CA GLY A 157 -22.87 13.26 -14.88
C GLY A 157 -23.32 13.03 -16.33
N SER A 158 -24.61 12.73 -16.57
CA SER A 158 -25.16 12.40 -17.90
C SER A 158 -26.26 13.35 -18.39
N ALA A 159 -26.74 14.27 -17.55
CA ALA A 159 -27.76 15.25 -17.92
C ALA A 159 -27.17 16.49 -18.62
N THR A 160 -26.66 16.31 -19.83
CA THR A 160 -26.68 17.36 -20.86
C THR A 160 -27.02 16.70 -22.18
N ASP A 161 -28.31 16.55 -22.45
CA ASP A 161 -28.89 16.75 -23.78
C ASP A 161 -30.43 16.64 -23.67
N GLU A 162 -31.10 17.70 -24.16
CA GLU A 162 -32.52 17.81 -24.49
C GLU A 162 -33.56 17.73 -23.35
N ASP A 163 -33.93 18.86 -22.76
CA ASP A 163 -35.14 19.62 -23.15
C ASP A 163 -35.28 20.91 -22.30
N GLY A 164 -35.77 21.98 -22.92
CA GLY A 164 -35.78 23.31 -22.33
C GLY A 164 -36.91 23.54 -21.34
N SER A 165 -36.59 23.69 -20.05
CA SER A 165 -37.30 24.61 -19.14
C SER A 165 -36.49 24.88 -17.88
N GLN A 166 -36.66 26.10 -17.36
CA GLN A 166 -35.85 26.76 -16.35
C GLN A 166 -35.77 25.99 -15.02
N GLU A 167 -34.57 25.59 -14.59
CA GLU A 167 -34.23 25.45 -13.17
C GLU A 167 -32.70 25.32 -12.96
N MET A 168 -32.12 26.35 -12.34
CA MET A 168 -30.86 26.40 -11.59
C MET A 168 -29.75 25.39 -12.00
N ALA A 169 -29.03 25.72 -13.07
CA ALA A 169 -27.77 25.09 -13.40
C ALA A 169 -26.76 25.29 -12.24
N PHE A 170 -26.51 24.23 -11.47
CA PHE A 170 -25.27 24.13 -10.70
C PHE A 170 -24.13 23.92 -11.71
N GLU A 171 -23.59 25.02 -12.25
CA GLU A 171 -22.30 24.98 -12.90
C GLU A 171 -21.30 24.36 -11.91
N ASN A 172 -20.71 23.24 -12.32
CA ASN A 172 -19.59 22.62 -11.63
C ASN A 172 -18.35 23.51 -11.86
N ILE A 173 -18.37 24.71 -11.27
CA ILE A 173 -17.25 25.65 -11.28
C ILE A 173 -16.16 24.96 -10.48
N GLY A 174 -15.19 24.36 -11.16
CA GLY A 174 -14.03 23.78 -10.51
C GLY A 174 -13.37 24.81 -9.60
N ARG A 175 -12.83 24.36 -8.47
CA ARG A 175 -12.17 25.23 -7.49
C ARG A 175 -11.13 26.12 -8.18
N SER A 176 -10.87 27.31 -7.64
CA SER A 176 -9.82 28.21 -8.16
C SER A 176 -8.47 27.49 -8.36
N GLU A 177 -8.14 26.59 -7.43
CA GLU A 177 -6.95 25.73 -7.49
C GLU A 177 -6.89 24.87 -8.77
N MET A 178 -8.01 24.32 -9.23
CA MET A 178 -8.05 23.54 -10.47
C MET A 178 -7.65 24.40 -11.67
N HIS A 179 -8.20 25.63 -11.75
CA HIS A 179 -7.91 26.55 -12.84
C HIS A 179 -6.46 27.05 -12.81
N GLU A 180 -5.90 27.31 -11.63
CA GLU A 180 -4.49 27.69 -11.45
C GLU A 180 -3.53 26.56 -11.85
N GLN A 181 -3.79 25.33 -11.40
CA GLN A 181 -2.99 24.16 -11.78
C GLN A 181 -3.12 23.85 -13.27
N ARG A 182 -4.31 24.02 -13.87
CA ARG A 182 -4.52 23.91 -15.31
C ARG A 182 -3.69 24.92 -16.07
N ALA A 183 -3.79 26.21 -15.72
CA ALA A 183 -3.03 27.27 -16.38
C ALA A 183 -1.51 27.03 -16.32
N THR A 184 -1.02 26.60 -15.15
CA THR A 184 0.38 26.21 -14.98
C THR A 184 0.75 25.04 -15.90
N TRP A 185 -0.05 23.98 -15.92
CA TRP A 185 0.17 22.83 -16.79
C TRP A 185 0.17 23.21 -18.28
N GLU A 186 -0.80 24.01 -18.73
CA GLU A 186 -0.91 24.45 -20.12
C GLU A 186 0.28 25.31 -20.55
N SER A 187 0.74 26.21 -19.67
CA SER A 187 1.93 27.03 -19.92
C SER A 187 3.18 26.18 -20.12
N LEU A 188 3.25 25.02 -19.44
CA LEU A 188 4.36 24.12 -19.55
C LEU A 188 4.28 23.28 -20.82
N VAL A 189 3.18 22.56 -21.03
CA VAL A 189 3.05 21.49 -22.02
C VAL A 189 2.95 22.01 -23.46
N PHE A 190 2.43 23.22 -23.66
CA PHE A 190 2.26 23.81 -25.00
C PHE A 190 3.35 24.79 -25.41
N THR A 191 4.36 24.98 -24.56
CA THR A 191 5.54 25.82 -24.86
C THR A 191 6.75 24.92 -25.06
N GLU A 192 7.50 25.14 -26.14
CA GLU A 192 8.77 24.43 -26.36
C GLU A 192 9.79 24.75 -25.26
N ALA A 193 10.58 23.76 -24.85
CA ALA A 193 11.65 23.97 -23.90
C ALA A 193 12.86 24.62 -24.59
N ASP A 194 13.45 25.62 -23.95
CA ASP A 194 14.75 26.17 -24.38
C ASP A 194 15.88 25.26 -23.89
N VAL A 195 16.22 24.24 -24.67
CA VAL A 195 17.25 23.24 -24.33
C VAL A 195 18.13 22.94 -25.54
N ASP A 196 19.44 23.02 -25.34
CA ASP A 196 20.43 22.74 -26.38
C ASP A 196 20.81 21.24 -26.41
N GLY A 197 20.35 20.54 -27.44
CA GLY A 197 20.68 19.13 -27.66
C GLY A 197 22.18 18.85 -27.84
N ALA A 198 22.96 19.82 -28.35
CA ALA A 198 24.41 19.68 -28.47
C ALA A 198 25.09 19.77 -27.10
N ALA A 199 24.63 20.67 -26.23
CA ALA A 199 25.10 20.78 -24.86
C ALA A 199 24.80 19.49 -24.06
N ILE A 200 23.60 18.91 -24.20
CA ILE A 200 23.26 17.61 -23.59
C ILE A 200 24.24 16.53 -24.04
N LYS A 201 24.46 16.40 -25.36
CA LYS A 201 25.37 15.39 -25.89
C LYS A 201 26.81 15.59 -25.41
N ALA A 202 27.28 16.83 -25.32
CA ALA A 202 28.60 17.15 -24.79
C ALA A 202 28.73 16.78 -23.31
N TYR A 203 27.70 17.07 -22.50
CA TYR A 203 27.64 16.66 -21.10
C TYR A 203 27.69 15.14 -20.96
N LEU A 204 26.86 14.40 -21.71
CA LEU A 204 26.86 12.94 -21.70
C LEU A 204 28.20 12.35 -22.15
N ASP A 205 28.87 12.95 -23.13
CA ASP A 205 30.21 12.56 -23.54
C ASP A 205 31.24 12.78 -22.43
N SER A 206 31.19 13.93 -21.75
CA SER A 206 32.08 14.19 -20.60
C SER A 206 31.89 13.17 -19.47
N LEU A 207 30.66 12.69 -19.28
CA LEU A 207 30.31 11.71 -18.25
C LEU A 207 30.67 10.27 -18.66
N PHE A 208 30.09 9.76 -19.75
CA PHE A 208 30.24 8.35 -20.11
C PHE A 208 31.55 8.04 -20.84
N LYS A 209 32.21 9.04 -21.44
CA LYS A 209 33.53 8.85 -22.08
C LYS A 209 34.70 9.25 -21.19
N ALA A 210 34.48 9.59 -19.92
CA ALA A 210 35.54 9.98 -18.98
C ALA A 210 36.63 8.92 -18.81
N THR A 211 36.27 7.63 -18.80
CA THR A 211 37.20 6.53 -18.49
C THR A 211 37.04 5.36 -19.47
N THR A 212 38.08 4.54 -19.63
CA THR A 212 38.00 3.33 -20.47
C THR A 212 36.90 2.36 -20.01
N PRO A 213 36.72 2.07 -18.70
CA PRO A 213 35.59 1.26 -18.23
C PRO A 213 34.22 1.84 -18.58
N SER A 214 34.02 3.16 -18.40
CA SER A 214 32.73 3.80 -18.71
C SER A 214 32.44 3.80 -20.21
N GLN A 215 33.44 4.00 -21.06
CA GLN A 215 33.31 3.90 -22.52
C GLN A 215 32.92 2.49 -22.96
N GLN A 216 33.54 1.47 -22.37
CA GLN A 216 33.25 0.07 -22.68
C GLN A 216 31.83 -0.32 -22.21
N ALA A 217 31.43 0.11 -21.01
CA ALA A 217 30.09 -0.11 -20.47
C ALA A 217 29.02 0.58 -21.33
N LEU A 218 29.27 1.83 -21.76
CA LEU A 218 28.39 2.54 -22.69
C LEU A 218 28.27 1.82 -24.05
N LYS A 219 29.36 1.27 -24.57
CA LYS A 219 29.34 0.49 -25.82
C LYS A 219 28.44 -0.74 -25.70
N GLN A 220 28.54 -1.47 -24.58
CA GLN A 220 27.70 -2.64 -24.31
C GLN A 220 26.22 -2.26 -24.16
N LEU A 221 25.93 -1.18 -23.43
CA LEU A 221 24.57 -0.64 -23.28
C LEU A 221 23.97 -0.27 -24.64
N ARG A 222 24.72 0.47 -25.47
CA ARG A 222 24.30 0.85 -26.83
C ARG A 222 24.01 -0.36 -27.71
N GLU A 223 24.85 -1.39 -27.62
CA GLU A 223 24.67 -2.59 -28.42
C GLU A 223 23.45 -3.40 -27.99
N ALA A 224 23.20 -3.51 -26.68
CA ALA A 224 22.02 -4.18 -26.14
C ALA A 224 20.72 -3.47 -26.58
N VAL A 225 20.65 -2.15 -26.41
CA VAL A 225 19.49 -1.33 -26.81
C VAL A 225 19.26 -1.38 -28.32
N ARG A 226 20.33 -1.27 -29.12
CA ARG A 226 20.24 -1.31 -30.58
C ARG A 226 19.81 -2.67 -31.09
N THR A 227 20.40 -3.75 -30.58
CA THR A 227 20.05 -5.13 -30.95
C THR A 227 18.58 -5.38 -30.65
N PHE A 228 18.12 -5.06 -29.43
CA PHE A 228 16.71 -5.18 -29.07
C PHE A 228 15.81 -4.36 -30.01
N GLY A 229 16.12 -3.08 -30.22
CA GLY A 229 15.30 -2.21 -31.07
C GLY A 229 15.18 -2.71 -32.51
N ASN A 230 16.27 -3.21 -33.09
CA ASN A 230 16.28 -3.77 -34.44
C ASN A 230 15.49 -5.09 -34.50
N ASP A 231 15.73 -5.99 -33.55
CA ASP A 231 15.04 -7.28 -33.47
C ASP A 231 13.53 -7.07 -33.27
N PHE A 232 13.16 -6.13 -32.39
CA PHE A 232 11.78 -5.81 -32.08
C PHE A 232 11.05 -5.22 -33.29
N ALA A 233 11.69 -4.33 -34.05
CA ALA A 233 11.14 -3.79 -35.29
C ALA A 233 11.03 -4.85 -36.41
N SER A 234 11.86 -5.89 -36.39
CA SER A 234 11.87 -6.95 -37.42
C SER A 234 10.81 -8.04 -37.22
N LYS A 235 10.07 -8.01 -36.10
CA LYS A 235 9.07 -9.04 -35.78
C LYS A 235 7.91 -9.04 -36.76
N LYS A 236 7.52 -10.24 -37.20
CA LYS A 236 6.35 -10.47 -38.06
C LYS A 236 5.04 -10.64 -37.28
N SER A 237 5.13 -11.23 -36.08
CA SER A 237 4.04 -11.31 -35.11
C SER A 237 4.58 -10.79 -33.77
N TRP A 238 3.86 -9.86 -33.16
CA TRP A 238 4.32 -9.12 -31.99
C TRP A 238 3.67 -9.62 -30.71
N LEU A 239 2.35 -9.80 -30.75
CA LEU A 239 1.48 -10.13 -29.62
C LEU A 239 0.81 -11.49 -29.84
N GLU A 240 0.79 -12.31 -28.80
CA GLU A 240 -0.08 -13.48 -28.70
C GLU A 240 -1.27 -13.19 -27.78
N ALA A 241 -2.36 -13.96 -27.89
CA ALA A 241 -3.51 -13.81 -26.98
C ALA A 241 -3.13 -14.08 -25.50
N SER A 242 -2.10 -14.89 -25.26
CA SER A 242 -1.51 -15.09 -23.93
C SER A 242 -0.87 -13.81 -23.38
N ASP A 243 -0.27 -12.98 -24.24
CA ASP A 243 0.35 -11.73 -23.85
C ASP A 243 -0.67 -10.69 -23.37
N LEU A 244 -1.88 -10.72 -23.94
CA LEU A 244 -2.95 -9.81 -23.52
C LEU A 244 -3.29 -9.93 -22.06
N LYS A 245 -3.06 -11.09 -21.43
CA LYS A 245 -3.29 -11.25 -19.99
C LYS A 245 -2.43 -10.29 -19.18
N TRP A 246 -1.12 -10.25 -19.45
CA TRP A 246 -0.22 -9.38 -18.70
C TRP A 246 -0.27 -7.93 -19.11
N VAL A 247 -0.56 -7.64 -20.38
CA VAL A 247 -0.82 -6.27 -20.82
C VAL A 247 -2.07 -5.73 -20.14
N SER A 248 -3.15 -6.51 -20.12
CA SER A 248 -4.43 -6.10 -19.50
C SER A 248 -4.29 -5.93 -17.99
N ASP A 249 -3.63 -6.86 -17.30
CA ASP A 249 -3.43 -6.77 -15.85
C ASP A 249 -2.55 -5.57 -15.48
N SER A 250 -1.56 -5.20 -16.31
CA SER A 250 -0.78 -3.97 -16.12
C SER A 250 -1.62 -2.71 -16.36
N LEU A 251 -2.40 -2.69 -17.45
CA LEU A 251 -3.24 -1.55 -17.79
C LEU A 251 -4.38 -1.33 -16.77
N LEU A 252 -4.96 -2.39 -16.21
CA LEU A 252 -5.94 -2.33 -15.12
C LEU A 252 -5.37 -1.76 -13.82
N LYS A 253 -4.04 -1.83 -13.63
CA LYS A 253 -3.33 -1.21 -12.49
C LYS A 253 -3.01 0.25 -12.73
N SER A 254 -2.97 0.68 -14.00
CA SER A 254 -2.81 2.09 -14.35
C SER A 254 -4.06 2.89 -14.01
N ASP A 255 -3.91 4.20 -13.75
CA ASP A 255 -5.03 5.11 -13.56
C ASP A 255 -5.59 5.68 -14.89
N LEU A 256 -5.25 5.06 -16.03
CA LEU A 256 -5.59 5.55 -17.36
C LEU A 256 -7.02 5.18 -17.77
N LEU A 257 -7.48 3.97 -17.46
CA LEU A 257 -8.80 3.48 -17.91
C LEU A 257 -9.98 4.07 -17.12
N THR A 258 -11.06 4.38 -17.84
CA THR A 258 -12.37 4.64 -17.22
C THR A 258 -13.00 3.33 -16.72
N LYS A 259 -14.03 3.42 -15.88
CA LYS A 259 -14.72 2.24 -15.32
C LYS A 259 -15.30 1.36 -16.41
N GLU A 260 -15.82 2.00 -17.46
CA GLU A 260 -16.42 1.34 -18.62
C GLU A 260 -15.36 0.57 -19.39
N LYS A 261 -14.21 1.20 -19.68
CA LYS A 261 -13.09 0.54 -20.37
C LYS A 261 -12.49 -0.60 -19.55
N MET A 262 -12.42 -0.48 -18.23
CA MET A 262 -12.01 -1.58 -17.35
C MET A 262 -12.96 -2.78 -17.43
N ALA A 263 -14.28 -2.54 -17.47
CA ALA A 263 -15.27 -3.61 -17.57
C ALA A 263 -15.18 -4.34 -18.92
N VAL A 264 -15.07 -3.57 -20.01
CA VAL A 264 -14.88 -4.11 -21.37
C VAL A 264 -13.60 -4.94 -21.45
N LEU A 265 -12.49 -4.44 -20.89
CA LEU A 265 -11.23 -5.16 -20.87
C LEU A 265 -11.33 -6.49 -20.09
N LYS A 266 -11.97 -6.48 -18.92
CA LYS A 266 -12.24 -7.71 -18.15
C LYS A 266 -13.10 -8.71 -18.94
N GLU A 267 -14.05 -8.23 -19.73
CA GLU A 267 -14.89 -9.06 -20.59
C GLU A 267 -14.11 -9.67 -21.76
N PHE A 268 -13.25 -8.89 -22.43
CA PHE A 268 -12.34 -9.39 -23.46
C PHE A 268 -11.49 -10.56 -22.94
N MET A 269 -10.98 -10.43 -21.72
CA MET A 269 -10.15 -11.45 -21.09
C MET A 269 -10.93 -12.71 -20.66
N ARG A 270 -12.25 -12.66 -20.55
CA ARG A 270 -13.09 -13.84 -20.25
C ARG A 270 -13.37 -14.71 -21.47
N ASN A 271 -13.29 -14.15 -22.68
CA ASN A 271 -13.59 -14.86 -23.92
C ASN A 271 -12.31 -15.04 -24.78
N PRO A 272 -11.74 -16.25 -24.86
CA PRO A 272 -10.51 -16.51 -25.62
C PRO A 272 -10.59 -16.15 -27.10
N ALA A 273 -11.76 -16.29 -27.74
CA ALA A 273 -11.93 -15.95 -29.15
C ALA A 273 -11.84 -14.43 -29.36
N VAL A 274 -12.45 -13.64 -28.47
CA VAL A 274 -12.37 -12.17 -28.51
C VAL A 274 -10.95 -11.70 -28.22
N ALA A 275 -10.27 -12.31 -27.25
CA ALA A 275 -8.86 -12.01 -26.97
C ALA A 275 -7.97 -12.27 -28.20
N GLN A 276 -8.21 -13.34 -28.95
CA GLN A 276 -7.46 -13.61 -30.18
C GLN A 276 -7.70 -12.53 -31.25
N GLU A 277 -8.95 -12.13 -31.50
CA GLU A 277 -9.26 -11.05 -32.44
C GLU A 277 -8.61 -9.72 -32.03
N VAL A 278 -8.61 -9.40 -30.73
CA VAL A 278 -7.92 -8.21 -30.21
C VAL A 278 -6.41 -8.31 -30.48
N ALA A 279 -5.78 -9.45 -30.23
CA ALA A 279 -4.36 -9.66 -30.52
C ALA A 279 -4.05 -9.48 -32.01
N ASP A 280 -4.90 -10.01 -32.89
CA ASP A 280 -4.74 -9.91 -34.34
C ASP A 280 -4.85 -8.46 -34.82
N VAL A 281 -5.83 -7.69 -34.32
CA VAL A 281 -5.96 -6.25 -34.61
C VAL A 281 -4.75 -5.45 -34.12
N LEU A 282 -4.25 -5.74 -32.92
CA LEU A 282 -3.07 -5.07 -32.39
C LEU A 282 -1.82 -5.40 -33.21
N ASN A 283 -1.66 -6.65 -33.66
CA ASN A 283 -0.59 -7.04 -34.57
C ASN A 283 -0.66 -6.31 -35.92
N MET A 284 -1.87 -6.11 -36.47
CA MET A 284 -2.06 -5.32 -37.68
C MET A 284 -1.62 -3.84 -37.48
N ARG A 285 -1.96 -3.23 -36.34
CA ARG A 285 -1.51 -1.87 -36.00
C ARG A 285 0.01 -1.81 -35.82
N LEU A 286 0.60 -2.77 -35.11
CA LEU A 286 2.05 -2.84 -34.89
C LEU A 286 2.84 -3.09 -36.18
N ALA A 287 2.31 -3.86 -37.12
CA ALA A 287 2.93 -4.06 -38.43
C ALA A 287 2.97 -2.77 -39.28
N SER A 288 2.13 -1.78 -38.96
CA SER A 288 2.05 -0.48 -39.63
C SER A 288 2.45 0.69 -38.71
N LEU A 289 3.34 0.43 -37.75
CA LEU A 289 3.78 1.40 -36.73
C LEU A 289 4.43 2.65 -37.34
N ASP A 290 5.06 2.53 -38.50
CA ASP A 290 5.64 3.64 -39.27
C ASP A 290 4.58 4.68 -39.68
N ASN A 291 3.35 4.22 -39.94
CA ASN A 291 2.19 5.04 -40.30
C ASN A 291 1.28 5.37 -39.10
N TRP A 292 1.61 4.89 -37.90
CA TRP A 292 0.85 5.23 -36.70
C TRP A 292 0.89 6.74 -36.43
N SER A 293 -0.25 7.28 -36.02
CA SER A 293 -0.42 8.67 -35.58
C SER A 293 -1.61 8.77 -34.63
N TRP A 294 -1.59 9.76 -33.74
CA TRP A 294 -2.73 10.06 -32.90
C TRP A 294 -3.96 10.45 -33.74
N PRO A 295 -5.19 10.17 -33.26
CA PRO A 295 -6.43 10.57 -33.92
C PRO A 295 -6.44 12.06 -34.28
N ALA A 296 -6.98 12.38 -35.46
CA ALA A 296 -7.06 13.75 -35.96
C ALA A 296 -7.90 14.65 -35.05
N GLU A 297 -8.95 14.09 -34.44
CA GLU A 297 -9.88 14.76 -33.53
C GLU A 297 -9.22 15.18 -32.19
N GLY A 298 -8.06 14.62 -31.85
CA GLY A 298 -7.40 14.84 -30.56
C GLY A 298 -7.89 13.88 -29.49
N ILE A 299 -7.08 13.72 -28.43
CA ILE A 299 -7.42 12.87 -27.29
C ILE A 299 -8.10 13.71 -26.21
N PRO A 300 -9.32 13.36 -25.77
CA PRO A 300 -9.97 14.02 -24.65
C PRO A 300 -9.14 13.88 -23.37
N VAL A 301 -9.03 14.97 -22.60
CA VAL A 301 -8.35 14.98 -21.30
C VAL A 301 -9.25 15.47 -20.18
N GLU A 302 -9.13 14.82 -19.03
CA GLU A 302 -9.90 15.10 -17.81
C GLU A 302 -8.94 15.46 -16.66
N MET A 303 -9.30 16.48 -15.87
CA MET A 303 -8.55 16.84 -14.66
C MET A 303 -9.14 16.16 -13.44
N ARG A 304 -8.38 15.25 -12.83
CA ARG A 304 -8.80 14.50 -11.64
C ARG A 304 -8.04 14.97 -10.41
N ARG A 305 -8.77 15.28 -9.32
CA ARG A 305 -8.20 15.66 -8.01
C ARG A 305 -7.74 14.41 -7.26
N GLN A 306 -6.51 14.43 -6.75
CA GLN A 306 -5.94 13.40 -5.87
C GLN A 306 -6.19 13.72 -4.39
N LEU A 307 -6.03 12.72 -3.51
CA LEU A 307 -6.15 12.84 -2.04
C LEU A 307 -5.27 13.94 -1.42
N ASN A 308 -4.14 14.23 -2.07
CA ASN A 308 -3.20 15.26 -1.65
C ASN A 308 -3.54 16.67 -2.20
N GLY A 309 -4.74 16.85 -2.77
CA GLY A 309 -5.21 18.11 -3.35
C GLY A 309 -4.80 18.36 -4.80
N LYS A 310 -3.81 17.64 -5.34
CA LYS A 310 -3.26 17.92 -6.68
C LYS A 310 -4.19 17.45 -7.80
N TYR A 311 -4.33 18.27 -8.84
CA TYR A 311 -5.03 17.92 -10.07
C TYR A 311 -4.04 17.33 -11.08
N ARG A 312 -4.45 16.24 -11.73
CA ARG A 312 -3.67 15.54 -12.75
C ARG A 312 -4.49 15.39 -14.01
N VAL A 313 -3.82 15.56 -15.16
CA VAL A 313 -4.44 15.52 -16.49
C VAL A 313 -4.33 14.10 -17.03
N PHE A 314 -5.45 13.38 -17.07
CA PHE A 314 -5.55 12.02 -17.62
C PHE A 314 -6.10 12.07 -19.03
N MET A 315 -5.53 11.23 -19.90
CA MET A 315 -6.00 11.08 -21.28
C MET A 315 -7.01 9.94 -21.37
N ASP A 316 -8.04 10.12 -22.20
CA ASP A 316 -9.05 9.11 -22.47
C ASP A 316 -8.91 8.54 -23.89
N GLU A 317 -7.81 7.83 -24.14
CA GLU A 317 -7.49 7.22 -25.44
C GLU A 317 -8.27 5.91 -25.71
N ASP A 318 -8.33 5.49 -26.97
CA ASP A 318 -8.97 4.23 -27.36
C ASP A 318 -8.33 3.01 -26.65
N LEU A 319 -9.15 2.03 -26.28
CA LEU A 319 -8.69 0.87 -25.50
C LEU A 319 -7.62 0.05 -26.25
N LEU A 320 -7.72 -0.05 -27.58
CA LEU A 320 -6.72 -0.77 -28.37
C LEU A 320 -5.39 -0.01 -28.46
N ASP A 321 -5.44 1.33 -28.55
CA ASP A 321 -4.23 2.15 -28.47
C ASP A 321 -3.57 2.04 -27.10
N GLY A 322 -4.35 2.06 -26.02
CA GLY A 322 -3.84 1.85 -24.65
C GLY A 322 -3.16 0.49 -24.48
N LEU A 323 -3.76 -0.60 -24.98
CA LEU A 323 -3.15 -1.93 -24.96
C LEU A 323 -1.84 -1.99 -25.78
N MET A 324 -1.84 -1.41 -26.99
CA MET A 324 -0.65 -1.36 -27.84
C MET A 324 0.48 -0.58 -27.18
N LEU A 325 0.20 0.61 -26.67
CA LEU A 325 1.18 1.50 -26.04
C LEU A 325 1.72 0.91 -24.73
N GLU A 326 0.88 0.23 -23.95
CA GLU A 326 1.30 -0.48 -22.74
C GLU A 326 2.23 -1.64 -23.07
N TYR A 327 1.90 -2.46 -24.08
CA TYR A 327 2.77 -3.54 -24.55
C TYR A 327 4.15 -3.00 -24.98
N LEU A 328 4.18 -1.96 -25.82
CA LEU A 328 5.43 -1.33 -26.27
C LEU A 328 6.22 -0.76 -25.09
N GLY A 329 5.54 -0.05 -24.20
CA GLY A 329 6.14 0.57 -23.03
C GLY A 329 6.77 -0.43 -22.08
N LEU A 330 6.10 -1.54 -21.79
CA LEU A 330 6.62 -2.59 -20.92
C LEU A 330 7.84 -3.28 -21.55
N LYS A 331 7.81 -3.61 -22.85
CA LYS A 331 8.97 -4.22 -23.52
C LYS A 331 10.19 -3.29 -23.52
N TRP A 332 9.99 -2.00 -23.81
CA TRP A 332 11.07 -1.02 -23.74
C TRP A 332 11.61 -0.83 -22.32
N SER A 333 10.71 -0.74 -21.33
CA SER A 333 11.09 -0.56 -19.92
C SER A 333 11.93 -1.73 -19.41
N VAL A 334 11.54 -2.98 -19.70
CA VAL A 334 12.31 -4.17 -19.31
C VAL A 334 13.70 -4.18 -19.95
N THR A 335 13.81 -3.81 -21.23
CA THR A 335 15.09 -3.74 -21.93
C THR A 335 16.02 -2.69 -21.30
N PHE A 336 15.51 -1.48 -21.05
CA PHE A 336 16.29 -0.43 -20.40
C PHE A 336 16.71 -0.81 -18.97
N GLN A 337 15.79 -1.40 -18.19
CA GLN A 337 16.08 -1.90 -16.85
C GLN A 337 17.24 -2.90 -16.87
N SER A 338 17.20 -3.86 -17.79
CA SER A 338 18.24 -4.89 -17.93
C SER A 338 19.58 -4.28 -18.37
N ALA A 339 19.56 -3.37 -19.34
CA ALA A 339 20.75 -2.69 -19.83
C ALA A 339 21.41 -1.81 -18.76
N PHE A 340 20.63 -1.04 -18.00
CA PHE A 340 21.12 -0.23 -16.88
C PHE A 340 21.64 -1.09 -15.73
N THR A 341 20.97 -2.22 -15.43
CA THR A 341 21.45 -3.18 -14.43
C THR A 341 22.77 -3.83 -14.85
N SER A 342 22.94 -4.15 -16.13
CA SER A 342 24.23 -4.61 -16.65
C SER A 342 25.31 -3.54 -16.52
N PHE A 343 24.99 -2.28 -16.84
CA PHE A 343 25.91 -1.15 -16.67
C PHE A 343 26.35 -0.98 -15.21
N LEU A 344 25.41 -1.03 -14.26
CA LEU A 344 25.64 -0.96 -12.81
C LEU A 344 26.60 -2.04 -12.30
N ASN A 345 26.63 -3.20 -12.95
CA ASN A 345 27.50 -4.32 -12.58
C ASN A 345 28.89 -4.27 -13.23
N THR A 346 29.19 -3.24 -14.03
CA THR A 346 30.53 -3.01 -14.59
C THR A 346 31.42 -2.20 -13.65
N PRO A 347 32.76 -2.21 -13.84
CA PRO A 347 33.67 -1.35 -13.08
C PRO A 347 33.48 0.16 -13.31
N ALA A 348 32.64 0.58 -14.26
CA ALA A 348 32.32 1.99 -14.47
C ALA A 348 31.51 2.57 -13.30
N TRP A 349 30.64 1.76 -12.70
CA TRP A 349 29.84 2.17 -11.56
C TRP A 349 30.60 1.92 -10.25
N LYS A 350 30.78 2.98 -9.47
CA LYS A 350 31.48 2.91 -8.19
C LYS A 350 30.51 2.55 -7.07
N PHE A 351 30.97 1.81 -6.08
CA PHE A 351 30.21 1.53 -4.87
C PHE A 351 30.98 2.07 -3.68
N LEU A 352 30.28 2.81 -2.81
CA LEU A 352 30.84 3.34 -1.58
C LEU A 352 31.49 2.22 -0.78
N ARG A 353 32.77 2.39 -0.46
CA ARG A 353 33.55 1.45 0.32
C ARG A 353 34.63 2.19 1.09
N GLU A 354 34.94 1.67 2.28
CA GLU A 354 36.11 2.13 3.02
C GLU A 354 37.39 1.73 2.27
N GLN A 355 38.33 2.66 2.11
CA GLN A 355 39.59 2.41 1.43
C GLN A 355 40.56 1.75 2.42
N ILE A 356 40.52 0.43 2.50
CA ILE A 356 41.36 -0.36 3.42
C ILE A 356 42.61 -0.84 2.69
N SER A 357 43.80 -0.54 3.24
CA SER A 357 45.05 -0.96 2.62
C SER A 357 45.24 -2.48 2.70
N ARG A 358 45.95 -3.07 1.72
CA ARG A 358 46.30 -4.51 1.76
C ARG A 358 47.06 -4.88 3.03
N ARG A 359 47.90 -3.97 3.52
CA ARG A 359 48.64 -4.12 4.78
C ARG A 359 47.70 -4.27 5.97
N GLU A 360 46.72 -3.39 6.11
CA GLU A 360 45.73 -3.45 7.19
C GLU A 360 44.87 -4.72 7.11
N MET A 361 44.44 -5.13 5.91
CA MET A 361 43.68 -6.37 5.71
C MET A 361 44.48 -7.60 6.16
N SER A 362 45.74 -7.71 5.74
CA SER A 362 46.62 -8.82 6.13
C SER A 362 46.89 -8.81 7.64
N ARG A 363 47.16 -7.64 8.22
CA ARG A 363 47.40 -7.47 9.66
C ARG A 363 46.17 -7.90 10.48
N ARG A 364 44.98 -7.46 10.08
CA ARG A 364 43.71 -7.84 10.73
C ARG A 364 43.46 -9.34 10.61
N SER A 365 43.60 -9.93 9.42
CA SER A 365 43.36 -11.37 9.20
C SER A 365 44.25 -12.23 10.08
N ARG A 366 45.50 -11.81 10.31
CA ARG A 366 46.43 -12.47 11.24
C ARG A 366 46.02 -12.31 12.71
N PHE A 367 45.56 -11.12 13.12
CA PHE A 367 45.10 -10.86 14.49
C PHE A 367 43.80 -11.61 14.83
N THR A 368 42.87 -11.73 13.88
CA THR A 368 41.56 -12.37 14.10
C THR A 368 41.51 -13.85 13.77
N GLY A 369 42.56 -14.40 13.14
CA GLY A 369 42.62 -15.80 12.71
C GLY A 369 41.53 -16.19 11.70
N THR A 370 40.99 -15.22 10.95
CA THR A 370 39.82 -15.42 10.08
C THR A 370 40.23 -15.58 8.62
N ASN A 371 39.77 -16.66 7.98
CA ASN A 371 39.87 -16.85 6.53
C ASN A 371 38.76 -16.07 5.83
N ALA A 372 39.13 -15.16 4.92
CA ALA A 372 38.22 -14.29 4.17
C ALA A 372 37.47 -15.02 3.04
N LYS A 373 36.69 -16.06 3.38
CA LYS A 373 35.79 -16.74 2.45
C LYS A 373 34.43 -17.01 3.10
N GLY A 374 33.71 -15.93 3.39
CA GLY A 374 32.25 -16.00 3.57
C GLY A 374 31.59 -15.76 2.21
N PHE A 375 30.68 -16.64 1.80
CA PHE A 375 29.71 -16.34 0.75
C PHE A 375 28.53 -15.60 1.39
N GLY A 376 28.06 -14.50 0.80
CA GLY A 376 26.90 -13.72 1.27
C GLY A 376 27.24 -12.31 1.79
N THR A 377 26.23 -11.59 2.30
CA THR A 377 26.39 -10.25 2.89
C THR A 377 27.15 -10.33 4.21
N THR A 378 28.36 -9.77 4.25
CA THR A 378 29.25 -9.90 5.42
C THR A 378 29.44 -8.61 6.20
N SER A 379 29.04 -7.47 5.63
CA SER A 379 29.26 -6.14 6.19
C SER A 379 28.08 -5.20 5.98
N VAL A 380 28.07 -4.07 6.68
CA VAL A 380 27.08 -3.00 6.47
C VAL A 380 27.19 -2.45 5.05
N ASN A 381 28.41 -2.30 4.53
CA ASN A 381 28.66 -1.84 3.17
C ASN A 381 28.12 -2.81 2.11
N ASP A 382 28.28 -4.13 2.31
CA ASP A 382 27.68 -5.14 1.42
C ASP A 382 26.15 -5.04 1.45
N HIS A 383 25.56 -4.87 2.65
CA HIS A 383 24.11 -4.75 2.80
C HIS A 383 23.59 -3.50 2.09
N ARG A 384 24.21 -2.32 2.32
CA ARG A 384 23.85 -1.08 1.62
C ARG A 384 23.89 -1.23 0.11
N LYS A 385 24.95 -1.85 -0.41
CA LYS A 385 25.12 -2.11 -1.84
C LYS A 385 23.99 -2.97 -2.38
N GLU A 386 23.67 -4.07 -1.69
CA GLU A 386 22.62 -4.99 -2.14
C GLU A 386 21.24 -4.33 -2.05
N THR A 387 20.94 -3.65 -0.93
CA THR A 387 19.72 -2.86 -0.75
C THR A 387 19.56 -1.81 -1.85
N TYR A 388 20.61 -1.05 -2.18
CA TYR A 388 20.56 -0.08 -3.27
C TYR A 388 20.22 -0.73 -4.62
N LYS A 389 20.89 -1.84 -4.94
CA LYS A 389 20.70 -2.57 -6.20
C LYS A 389 19.30 -3.16 -6.35
N GLN A 390 18.76 -3.74 -5.28
CA GLN A 390 17.50 -4.48 -5.30
C GLN A 390 16.29 -3.56 -5.16
N ASP A 391 16.35 -2.59 -4.24
CA ASP A 391 15.17 -1.83 -3.81
C ASP A 391 15.05 -0.45 -4.48
N TYR A 392 16.17 0.18 -4.86
CA TYR A 392 16.19 1.59 -5.23
C TYR A 392 16.70 1.87 -6.65
N PHE A 393 17.58 1.04 -7.20
CA PHE A 393 18.10 1.25 -8.55
C PHE A 393 17.05 0.94 -9.63
N MET A 394 16.64 1.96 -10.39
CA MET A 394 15.66 1.83 -11.48
C MET A 394 14.36 1.12 -11.05
N SER A 395 13.90 1.33 -9.82
CA SER A 395 12.82 0.55 -9.18
C SER A 395 11.46 0.67 -9.87
N LEU A 396 11.24 1.72 -10.66
CA LEU A 396 10.01 1.90 -11.46
C LEU A 396 10.00 1.12 -12.77
N LEU A 397 11.17 0.70 -13.26
CA LEU A 397 11.24 -0.09 -14.47
C LEU A 397 11.06 -1.58 -14.08
N PRO A 398 10.08 -2.29 -14.67
CA PRO A 398 9.89 -3.70 -14.39
C PRO A 398 11.09 -4.51 -14.87
N SER A 399 11.51 -5.47 -14.04
CA SER A 399 12.58 -6.42 -14.39
C SER A 399 12.12 -7.51 -15.38
N SER A 400 10.81 -7.74 -15.49
CA SER A 400 10.17 -8.61 -16.47
C SER A 400 8.72 -8.16 -16.72
N VAL A 401 8.12 -8.60 -17.82
CA VAL A 401 6.69 -8.28 -18.12
C VAL A 401 5.73 -8.86 -17.07
N ASP A 402 6.10 -9.98 -16.45
CA ASP A 402 5.33 -10.63 -15.39
C ASP A 402 5.65 -10.09 -13.99
N ALA A 403 6.66 -9.22 -13.82
CA ALA A 403 7.00 -8.71 -12.49
C ALA A 403 5.86 -7.91 -11.84
N ASN A 404 4.92 -7.43 -12.66
CA ASN A 404 3.71 -6.74 -12.23
C ASN A 404 2.52 -7.68 -12.01
N MET A 405 2.66 -9.02 -12.10
CA MET A 405 1.55 -9.99 -12.03
C MET A 405 1.07 -10.39 -10.62
N ASN A 406 1.70 -9.92 -9.54
CA ASN A 406 1.34 -10.36 -8.19
C ASN A 406 0.58 -9.29 -7.39
N PRO A 407 -0.74 -9.09 -7.61
CA PRO A 407 -1.58 -8.16 -6.84
C PRO A 407 -2.01 -8.72 -5.49
N TYR A 408 -1.88 -10.03 -5.28
CA TYR A 408 -2.01 -10.67 -3.97
C TYR A 408 -0.60 -10.92 -3.46
N GLY A 409 0.03 -9.86 -2.96
CA GLY A 409 1.09 -10.01 -1.98
C GLY A 409 0.45 -10.63 -0.75
N GLU A 410 0.23 -11.95 -0.78
CA GLU A 410 0.16 -12.72 0.44
C GLU A 410 1.41 -12.36 1.23
N ASP A 411 1.23 -11.98 2.49
CA ASP A 411 2.24 -12.16 3.53
C ASP A 411 2.59 -13.66 3.61
N THR A 412 3.20 -14.20 2.56
CA THR A 412 4.07 -15.34 2.67
C THR A 412 5.37 -14.75 3.20
N GLU A 413 5.86 -15.30 4.31
CA GLU A 413 7.15 -14.96 4.92
C GLU A 413 8.34 -15.38 4.02
N LEU A 414 8.26 -15.09 2.71
CA LEU A 414 9.35 -15.10 1.78
C LEU A 414 9.80 -13.65 1.60
N ASP A 415 10.99 -13.33 2.09
CA ASP A 415 11.66 -12.01 2.03
C ASP A 415 11.83 -11.41 0.60
N ASN A 416 11.21 -11.99 -0.44
CA ASN A 416 11.39 -11.64 -1.86
C ASN A 416 10.14 -11.10 -2.56
N ALA A 417 9.02 -10.83 -1.86
CA ALA A 417 7.91 -10.09 -2.46
C ALA A 417 8.33 -8.63 -2.71
N LYS A 418 8.24 -8.14 -3.96
CA LYS A 418 8.56 -6.75 -4.28
C LYS A 418 7.66 -5.82 -3.46
N LYS A 419 8.29 -4.96 -2.65
CA LYS A 419 7.62 -3.92 -1.86
C LYS A 419 6.71 -3.09 -2.76
N ASN A 420 5.51 -2.76 -2.29
CA ASN A 420 4.68 -1.80 -3.03
C ASN A 420 5.33 -0.39 -3.00
N PRO A 421 4.90 0.56 -3.86
CA PRO A 421 5.53 1.88 -3.93
C PRO A 421 5.52 2.66 -2.60
N LEU A 422 4.48 2.50 -1.79
CA LEU A 422 4.38 3.15 -0.49
C LEU A 422 5.35 2.54 0.52
N GLU A 423 5.45 1.21 0.55
CA GLU A 423 6.41 0.49 1.40
C GLU A 423 7.85 0.82 1.04
N THR A 424 8.14 0.99 -0.25
CA THR A 424 9.47 1.43 -0.72
C THR A 424 9.79 2.84 -0.22
N LYS A 425 8.80 3.75 -0.24
CA LYS A 425 8.94 5.10 0.36
C LYS A 425 9.16 5.03 1.87
N HIS A 426 8.40 4.20 2.59
CA HIS A 426 8.60 4.02 4.03
C HIS A 426 9.96 3.40 4.35
N SER A 427 10.42 2.40 3.60
CA SER A 427 11.72 1.78 3.82
C SER A 427 12.88 2.75 3.58
N LEU A 428 12.68 3.76 2.72
CA LEU A 428 13.67 4.81 2.52
C LEU A 428 13.81 5.69 3.77
N LEU A 429 12.70 6.00 4.46
CA LEU A 429 12.74 6.72 5.74
C LEU A 429 13.38 5.88 6.84
N HIS A 430 13.13 4.57 6.86
CA HIS A 430 13.76 3.63 7.80
C HIS A 430 15.27 3.59 7.59
N LEU A 431 15.69 3.55 6.33
CA LEU A 431 17.10 3.59 5.94
C LEU A 431 17.74 4.92 6.34
N LEU A 432 17.13 6.07 6.01
CA LEU A 432 17.63 7.40 6.36
C LEU A 432 17.87 7.54 7.86
N ILE A 433 16.90 7.16 8.70
CA ILE A 433 17.07 7.27 10.15
C ILE A 433 18.11 6.27 10.66
N THR A 434 18.15 5.05 10.14
CA THR A 434 19.20 4.09 10.51
C THR A 434 20.60 4.60 10.16
N GLU A 435 20.77 5.17 8.97
CA GLU A 435 22.02 5.80 8.52
C GLU A 435 22.36 6.99 9.40
N SER A 436 21.39 7.84 9.75
CA SER A 436 21.62 8.97 10.64
C SER A 436 22.11 8.54 12.03
N LEU A 437 21.52 7.48 12.59
CA LEU A 437 21.93 6.93 13.88
C LEU A 437 23.33 6.35 13.81
N LEU A 438 23.67 5.65 12.74
CA LEU A 438 24.98 5.06 12.53
C LEU A 438 26.06 6.14 12.33
N TYR A 439 25.84 7.08 11.41
CA TYR A 439 26.78 8.16 11.11
C TYR A 439 27.02 9.07 12.31
N THR A 440 25.97 9.45 13.03
CA THR A 440 26.14 10.27 14.25
C THR A 440 26.88 9.53 15.36
N SER A 441 26.78 8.20 15.41
CA SER A 441 27.47 7.37 16.41
C SER A 441 28.93 7.07 16.05
N LEU A 442 29.25 6.89 14.76
CA LEU A 442 30.62 6.58 14.29
C LEU A 442 31.43 7.83 13.93
N HIS A 443 30.80 8.80 13.28
CA HIS A 443 31.45 9.96 12.65
C HIS A 443 31.08 11.29 13.32
N GLY A 444 30.14 11.27 14.27
CA GLY A 444 29.69 12.44 15.04
C GLY A 444 28.81 13.44 14.27
N ARG A 445 28.69 13.31 12.94
CA ARG A 445 27.90 14.20 12.08
C ARG A 445 27.23 13.44 10.94
N PHE A 446 26.07 13.92 10.51
CA PHE A 446 25.32 13.39 9.39
C PHE A 446 24.62 14.53 8.65
N THR A 447 24.70 14.54 7.32
CA THR A 447 23.96 15.49 6.48
C THR A 447 23.06 14.71 5.53
N ALA A 448 21.83 15.16 5.35
CA ALA A 448 20.94 14.65 4.33
C ALA A 448 20.31 15.79 3.54
N ILE A 449 20.02 15.51 2.27
CA ILE A 449 19.34 16.36 1.32
C ILE A 449 18.17 15.57 0.77
N ARG A 450 17.02 16.23 0.66
CA ARG A 450 15.86 15.73 -0.08
C ARG A 450 15.46 16.77 -1.10
N SER A 451 15.08 16.33 -2.28
CA SER A 451 14.49 17.19 -3.30
C SER A 451 13.52 16.42 -4.20
N ASP A 452 12.89 17.15 -5.12
CA ASP A 452 11.85 16.73 -6.05
C ASP A 452 11.97 17.58 -7.32
N PHE A 453 11.63 17.04 -8.49
CA PHE A 453 11.54 17.84 -9.70
C PHE A 453 10.18 18.51 -9.85
N LYS A 454 10.20 19.81 -10.13
CA LYS A 454 8.98 20.61 -10.32
C LYS A 454 8.30 20.20 -11.63
N TRP A 455 7.04 19.76 -11.51
CA TRP A 455 6.22 19.33 -12.65
C TRP A 455 6.94 18.34 -13.61
N PHE A 456 7.72 17.39 -13.08
CA PHE A 456 8.62 16.53 -13.87
C PHE A 456 8.04 15.99 -15.18
N GLY A 457 6.91 15.28 -15.12
CA GLY A 457 6.28 14.71 -16.31
C GLY A 457 5.92 15.78 -17.36
N PRO A 458 5.18 16.84 -16.98
CA PRO A 458 4.88 17.97 -17.87
C PRO A 458 6.07 18.83 -18.31
N SER A 459 7.15 18.92 -17.53
CA SER A 459 8.32 19.77 -17.81
C SER A 459 9.40 19.09 -18.64
N LEU A 460 9.36 17.78 -18.80
CA LEU A 460 10.39 17.03 -19.53
C LEU A 460 10.44 17.38 -21.03
N SER A 461 11.56 17.94 -21.48
CA SER A 461 11.76 18.35 -22.88
C SER A 461 11.79 17.15 -23.83
N HIS A 462 11.06 17.24 -24.96
CA HIS A 462 11.13 16.23 -26.02
C HIS A 462 12.54 16.11 -26.60
N THR A 463 13.25 17.24 -26.73
CA THR A 463 14.65 17.27 -27.17
C THR A 463 15.53 16.46 -26.23
N THR A 464 15.40 16.68 -24.91
CA THR A 464 16.18 15.94 -23.90
C THR A 464 15.93 14.44 -23.99
N ILE A 465 14.65 14.02 -24.03
CA ILE A 465 14.28 12.60 -24.14
C ILE A 465 14.92 11.99 -25.39
N LEU A 466 14.70 12.58 -26.56
CA LEU A 466 15.15 12.01 -27.82
C LEU A 466 16.68 11.97 -27.94
N VAL A 467 17.39 13.01 -27.48
CA VAL A 467 18.86 13.03 -27.47
C VAL A 467 19.42 11.95 -26.55
N VAL A 468 18.85 11.76 -25.35
CA VAL A 468 19.29 10.70 -24.42
C VAL A 468 19.03 9.31 -25.00
N LEU A 469 17.83 9.06 -25.54
CA LEU A 469 17.49 7.79 -26.17
C LEU A 469 18.38 7.47 -27.37
N GLU A 470 18.64 8.47 -28.24
CA GLU A 470 19.61 8.34 -29.33
C GLU A 470 21.01 8.06 -28.80
N TYR A 471 21.43 8.75 -27.73
CA TYR A 471 22.72 8.55 -27.09
C TYR A 471 22.90 7.12 -26.59
N PHE A 472 21.83 6.49 -26.10
CA PHE A 472 21.82 5.08 -25.69
C PHE A 472 21.61 4.09 -26.83
N GLY A 473 21.52 4.55 -28.08
CA GLY A 473 21.54 3.69 -29.26
C GLY A 473 20.17 3.20 -29.71
N VAL A 474 19.08 3.85 -29.27
CA VAL A 474 17.74 3.58 -29.79
C VAL A 474 17.71 3.81 -31.31
N PRO A 475 17.26 2.83 -32.12
CA PRO A 475 17.21 2.98 -33.58
C PRO A 475 16.25 4.08 -34.05
N ARG A 476 16.51 4.65 -35.22
CA ARG A 476 15.77 5.80 -35.76
C ARG A 476 14.26 5.56 -35.89
N ILE A 477 13.84 4.38 -36.33
CA ILE A 477 12.42 4.01 -36.47
C ILE A 477 11.65 4.19 -35.15
N TRP A 478 12.28 3.87 -34.02
CA TRP A 478 11.71 4.01 -32.70
C TRP A 478 11.72 5.45 -32.20
N LEU A 479 12.80 6.20 -32.47
CA LEU A 479 12.85 7.63 -32.15
C LEU A 479 11.75 8.41 -32.88
N ASP A 480 11.48 8.08 -34.14
CA ASP A 480 10.41 8.71 -34.93
C ASP A 480 9.02 8.37 -34.34
N PHE A 481 8.79 7.11 -33.95
CA PHE A 481 7.57 6.71 -33.24
C PHE A 481 7.43 7.42 -31.88
N PHE A 482 8.47 7.46 -31.05
CA PHE A 482 8.46 8.12 -29.75
C PHE A 482 8.21 9.63 -29.87
N HIS A 483 8.78 10.28 -30.88
CA HIS A 483 8.50 11.68 -31.16
C HIS A 483 7.01 11.92 -31.50
N LYS A 484 6.38 11.04 -32.28
CA LYS A 484 4.93 11.10 -32.53
C LYS A 484 4.12 10.86 -31.26
N PHE A 485 4.48 9.85 -30.45
CA PHE A 485 3.84 9.56 -29.18
C PHE A 485 3.87 10.76 -28.24
N LEU A 486 5.02 11.43 -28.11
CA LEU A 486 5.21 12.62 -27.27
C LEU A 486 4.41 13.84 -27.75
N LYS A 487 4.21 13.99 -29.06
CA LYS A 487 3.42 15.07 -29.68
C LYS A 487 1.93 14.76 -29.71
N THR A 488 1.37 14.41 -28.55
CA THR A 488 -0.06 14.10 -28.41
C THR A 488 -0.92 15.35 -28.62
N PRO A 489 -1.91 15.32 -29.54
CA PRO A 489 -2.96 16.32 -29.60
C PRO A 489 -3.98 16.09 -28.48
N VAL A 490 -4.27 17.11 -27.68
CA VAL A 490 -5.19 17.02 -26.55
C VAL A 490 -6.32 18.05 -26.64
N THR A 491 -7.49 17.70 -26.08
CA THR A 491 -8.69 18.55 -25.97
C THR A 491 -9.27 18.41 -24.56
N PHE A 492 -9.52 19.51 -23.86
CA PHE A 492 -10.09 19.46 -22.50
C PHE A 492 -11.59 19.25 -22.56
N VAL A 493 -12.09 18.20 -21.88
CA VAL A 493 -13.52 17.86 -21.86
C VAL A 493 -14.37 18.99 -21.26
N HIS A 494 -13.83 19.71 -20.27
CA HIS A 494 -14.51 20.82 -19.60
C HIS A 494 -14.79 22.04 -20.50
N ASP A 495 -14.14 22.13 -21.66
CA ASP A 495 -14.31 23.27 -22.58
C ASP A 495 -15.49 23.06 -23.56
N GLY A 496 -16.20 21.93 -23.45
CA GLY A 496 -17.38 21.60 -24.25
C GLY A 496 -17.08 21.32 -25.73
N SER A 497 -18.11 21.36 -26.58
CA SER A 497 -18.02 21.05 -28.02
C SER A 497 -17.17 22.03 -28.84
N GLY A 498 -16.76 23.15 -28.24
CA GLY A 498 -15.85 24.16 -28.84
C GLY A 498 -14.38 24.03 -28.42
N ALA A 499 -13.99 22.97 -27.71
CA ALA A 499 -12.64 22.79 -27.17
C ALA A 499 -11.54 22.90 -28.25
N SER A 500 -10.57 23.79 -28.05
CA SER A 500 -9.47 23.96 -29.01
C SER A 500 -8.47 22.81 -28.92
N ARG A 501 -8.26 22.10 -30.03
CA ARG A 501 -7.19 21.10 -30.16
C ARG A 501 -5.82 21.75 -30.07
N ARG A 502 -5.01 21.33 -29.11
CA ARG A 502 -3.62 21.80 -28.94
C ARG A 502 -2.66 20.62 -28.94
N ILE A 503 -1.52 20.76 -29.62
CA ILE A 503 -0.50 19.72 -29.69
C ILE A 503 0.53 19.96 -28.60
N ARG A 504 0.89 18.90 -27.89
CA ARG A 504 1.96 18.91 -26.91
C ARG A 504 3.32 19.23 -27.54
N SER A 505 4.01 20.23 -26.99
CA SER A 505 5.36 20.64 -27.39
C SER A 505 6.43 20.21 -26.37
N ARG A 506 6.00 19.87 -25.15
CA ARG A 506 6.86 19.42 -24.03
C ARG A 506 6.10 18.49 -23.11
N GLY A 507 6.81 17.62 -22.40
CA GLY A 507 6.28 16.71 -21.39
C GLY A 507 5.82 15.37 -21.94
N VAL A 508 5.55 14.41 -21.05
CA VAL A 508 5.20 13.03 -21.39
C VAL A 508 3.74 12.69 -21.06
N PRO A 509 3.02 11.92 -21.89
CA PRO A 509 1.66 11.46 -21.59
C PRO A 509 1.59 10.77 -20.23
N MET A 510 0.62 11.14 -19.38
CA MET A 510 0.59 10.62 -18.01
C MET A 510 0.13 9.15 -17.99
N SER A 511 0.65 8.36 -17.04
CA SER A 511 0.24 6.97 -16.77
C SER A 511 0.55 5.93 -17.85
N HIS A 512 1.50 6.20 -18.77
CA HIS A 512 2.01 5.19 -19.70
C HIS A 512 3.36 4.62 -19.26
N ALA A 513 3.56 3.32 -19.48
CA ALA A 513 4.87 2.68 -19.28
C ALA A 513 6.00 3.33 -20.11
N LEU A 514 5.71 3.78 -21.35
CA LEU A 514 6.68 4.53 -22.17
C LEU A 514 7.15 5.83 -21.49
N SER A 515 6.23 6.57 -20.87
CA SER A 515 6.54 7.82 -20.19
C SER A 515 7.45 7.60 -18.99
N THR A 516 7.19 6.56 -18.19
CA THR A 516 8.08 6.14 -17.11
C THR A 516 9.47 5.75 -17.64
N CYS A 517 9.52 4.96 -18.72
CA CYS A 517 10.75 4.56 -19.37
C CYS A 517 11.61 5.77 -19.79
N PHE A 518 11.00 6.76 -20.44
CA PHE A 518 11.71 7.97 -20.88
C PHE A 518 12.24 8.81 -19.72
N GLY A 519 11.43 9.00 -18.68
CA GLY A 519 11.84 9.70 -17.46
C GLY A 519 13.03 9.01 -16.80
N GLU A 520 12.95 7.69 -16.58
CA GLU A 520 14.02 6.91 -15.96
C GLU A 520 15.30 6.87 -16.82
N ALA A 521 15.20 6.83 -18.15
CA ALA A 521 16.37 6.90 -19.01
C ALA A 521 17.12 8.23 -18.89
N VAL A 522 16.40 9.35 -18.77
CA VAL A 522 17.00 10.66 -18.50
C VAL A 522 17.64 10.67 -17.10
N LEU A 523 16.91 10.22 -16.07
CA LEU A 523 17.38 10.28 -14.69
C LEU A 523 18.52 9.30 -14.37
N PHE A 524 18.64 8.19 -15.10
CA PHE A 524 19.82 7.31 -15.02
C PHE A 524 21.14 8.07 -15.28
N CYS A 525 21.12 9.08 -16.16
CA CYS A 525 22.28 9.92 -16.41
C CYS A 525 22.66 10.76 -15.18
N MET A 526 21.68 11.23 -14.40
CA MET A 526 21.92 11.93 -13.14
C MET A 526 22.48 10.98 -12.09
N ASP A 527 21.87 9.80 -11.94
CA ASP A 527 22.30 8.79 -10.98
C ASP A 527 23.80 8.44 -11.21
N PHE A 528 24.20 8.29 -12.47
CA PHE A 528 25.60 8.04 -12.83
C PHE A 528 26.51 9.28 -12.62
N ALA A 529 26.04 10.49 -12.93
CA ALA A 529 26.81 11.72 -12.70
C ALA A 529 27.14 11.91 -11.21
N VAL A 530 26.13 11.76 -10.34
CA VAL A 530 26.31 11.84 -8.89
C VAL A 530 27.28 10.75 -8.45
N ASN A 531 27.09 9.50 -8.87
CA ASN A 531 27.99 8.39 -8.55
C ASN A 531 29.47 8.69 -8.86
N GLN A 532 29.76 9.31 -10.00
CA GLN A 532 31.13 9.65 -10.39
C GLN A 532 31.71 10.79 -9.56
N SER A 533 30.92 11.85 -9.30
CA SER A 533 31.34 13.03 -8.55
C SER A 533 31.57 12.75 -7.05
N THR A 534 30.84 11.79 -6.48
CA THR A 534 30.86 11.45 -5.04
C THR A 534 31.62 10.16 -4.74
N ASP A 535 32.41 9.67 -5.68
CA ASP A 535 33.21 8.42 -5.56
C ASP A 535 32.41 7.19 -5.08
N GLY A 536 31.19 7.02 -5.60
CA GLY A 536 30.38 5.83 -5.34
C GLY A 536 29.30 5.94 -4.27
N ALA A 537 29.10 7.12 -3.67
CA ALA A 537 27.95 7.36 -2.80
C ALA A 537 26.60 7.15 -3.53
N TYR A 538 25.56 6.83 -2.77
CA TYR A 538 24.26 6.41 -3.27
C TYR A 538 23.28 7.58 -3.36
N LEU A 539 22.72 7.81 -4.55
CA LEU A 539 21.57 8.68 -4.76
C LEU A 539 20.30 7.82 -4.74
N TYR A 540 19.49 7.95 -3.69
CA TYR A 540 18.27 7.17 -3.54
C TYR A 540 17.11 7.90 -4.22
N ARG A 541 16.67 7.38 -5.35
CA ARG A 541 15.65 8.01 -6.18
C ARG A 541 14.41 7.13 -6.32
N LEU A 542 13.24 7.75 -6.18
CA LEU A 542 11.93 7.16 -6.41
C LEU A 542 11.18 8.08 -7.37
N HIS A 543 11.37 7.86 -8.67
CA HIS A 543 10.90 8.75 -9.73
C HIS A 543 11.55 10.14 -9.67
N ASP A 544 10.74 11.17 -9.46
CA ASP A 544 11.11 12.58 -9.32
C ASP A 544 11.51 12.96 -7.90
N ASP A 545 11.15 12.17 -6.88
CA ASP A 545 11.63 12.32 -5.51
C ASP A 545 13.05 11.71 -5.39
N PHE A 546 14.02 12.47 -4.88
CA PHE A 546 15.39 11.96 -4.65
C PHE A 546 15.99 12.42 -3.33
N TRP A 547 16.84 11.56 -2.77
CA TRP A 547 17.43 11.67 -1.45
C TRP A 547 18.92 11.33 -1.50
N PHE A 548 19.72 12.14 -0.83
CA PHE A 548 21.16 11.93 -0.74
C PHE A 548 21.63 12.23 0.69
N TRP A 549 22.53 11.41 1.23
CA TRP A 549 23.05 11.64 2.58
C TRP A 549 24.47 11.10 2.76
N GLY A 550 25.12 11.57 3.82
CA GLY A 550 26.46 11.15 4.21
C GLY A 550 27.21 12.28 4.91
N HIS A 551 28.51 12.40 4.62
CA HIS A 551 29.32 13.54 5.03
C HIS A 551 28.94 14.80 4.25
N GLU A 552 29.02 15.96 4.91
CA GLU A 552 28.63 17.26 4.34
C GLU A 552 29.38 17.59 3.05
N GLU A 553 30.69 17.34 2.97
CA GLU A 553 31.49 17.57 1.75
C GLU A 553 30.96 16.75 0.56
N THR A 554 30.56 15.50 0.81
CA THR A 554 30.00 14.62 -0.23
C THR A 554 28.61 15.11 -0.66
N CYS A 555 27.78 15.56 0.29
CA CYS A 555 26.48 16.17 0.01
C CYS A 555 26.59 17.42 -0.86
N VAL A 556 27.57 18.30 -0.58
CA VAL A 556 27.84 19.50 -1.39
C VAL A 556 28.20 19.15 -2.83
N LYS A 557 29.10 18.15 -3.03
CA LYS A 557 29.46 17.67 -4.38
C LYS A 557 28.27 17.08 -5.12
N ALA A 558 27.46 16.28 -4.43
CA ALA A 558 26.25 15.70 -5.00
C ALA A 558 25.26 16.79 -5.45
N TRP A 559 25.01 17.79 -4.58
CA TRP A 559 24.08 18.88 -4.86
C TRP A 559 24.49 19.70 -6.08
N ALA A 560 25.75 20.15 -6.12
CA ALA A 560 26.28 20.90 -7.26
C ALA A 560 26.17 20.12 -8.58
N THR A 561 26.39 18.80 -8.54
CA THR A 561 26.25 17.92 -9.71
C THR A 561 24.79 17.82 -10.17
N MET A 562 23.84 17.74 -9.23
CA MET A 562 22.40 17.73 -9.55
C MET A 562 21.95 19.07 -10.13
N GLU A 563 22.41 20.20 -9.60
CA GLU A 563 22.13 21.53 -10.16
C GLU A 563 22.64 21.68 -11.59
N GLU A 564 23.89 21.28 -11.85
CA GLU A 564 24.45 21.27 -13.21
C GLU A 564 23.63 20.38 -14.15
N PHE A 565 23.29 19.16 -13.71
CA PHE A 565 22.47 18.24 -14.48
C PHE A 565 21.10 18.83 -14.84
N THR A 566 20.40 19.42 -13.86
CA THR A 566 19.08 20.02 -14.09
C THR A 566 19.14 21.13 -15.14
N LYS A 567 20.16 21.99 -15.04
CA LYS A 567 20.39 23.09 -15.99
C LYS A 567 20.62 22.58 -17.41
N VAL A 568 21.44 21.55 -17.58
CA VAL A 568 21.75 20.98 -18.91
C VAL A 568 20.54 20.27 -19.51
N MET A 569 19.78 19.54 -18.70
CA MET A 569 18.65 18.73 -19.17
C MET A 569 17.34 19.51 -19.32
N GLY A 570 17.31 20.77 -18.87
CA GLY A 570 16.11 21.61 -18.88
C GLY A 570 15.07 21.21 -17.83
N LEU A 571 15.53 20.74 -16.66
CA LEU A 571 14.70 20.39 -15.51
C LEU A 571 14.74 21.51 -14.46
N GLU A 572 13.73 21.57 -13.61
CA GLU A 572 13.63 22.56 -12.53
C GLU A 572 13.46 21.85 -11.19
N ILE A 573 14.21 22.29 -10.19
CA ILE A 573 14.13 21.80 -8.81
C ILE A 573 12.90 22.39 -8.13
N ASN A 574 12.20 21.59 -7.33
CA ASN A 574 11.08 22.04 -6.54
C ASN A 574 11.55 22.60 -5.19
N GLU A 575 11.81 23.90 -5.14
CA GLU A 575 12.30 24.59 -3.94
C GLU A 575 11.42 24.36 -2.70
N GLU A 576 10.08 24.30 -2.85
CA GLU A 576 9.15 24.09 -1.72
C GLU A 576 9.32 22.72 -1.05
N LYS A 577 9.79 21.73 -1.82
CA LYS A 577 10.00 20.35 -1.38
C LYS A 577 11.46 20.04 -1.10
N THR A 578 12.35 20.99 -1.37
CA THR A 578 13.79 20.82 -1.21
C THR A 578 14.19 21.23 0.19
N GLY A 579 15.11 20.48 0.78
CA GLY A 579 15.58 20.78 2.12
C GLY A 579 16.82 20.00 2.51
N THR A 580 17.54 20.55 3.48
CA THR A 580 18.76 19.98 4.03
C THR A 580 18.63 19.85 5.54
N VAL A 581 19.10 18.73 6.09
CA VAL A 581 19.24 18.56 7.54
C VAL A 581 20.68 18.22 7.89
N ARG A 582 21.16 18.80 8.99
CA ARG A 582 22.47 18.51 9.59
C ARG A 582 22.25 18.02 11.01
N LEU A 583 22.64 16.78 11.30
CA LEU A 583 22.50 16.14 12.60
C LEU A 583 23.88 15.99 13.25
N LYS A 584 23.95 16.25 14.56
CA LYS A 584 25.15 16.09 15.39
C LYS A 584 24.96 14.97 16.41
N GLY A 585 26.02 14.19 16.64
CA GLY A 585 26.07 13.19 17.72
C GLY A 585 26.05 13.87 19.09
N LYS A 586 25.43 13.21 20.09
CA LYS A 586 25.25 13.78 21.44
C LYS A 586 26.56 13.97 22.21
N ASP A 587 27.62 13.25 21.84
CA ASP A 587 28.92 13.29 22.50
C ASP A 587 29.90 14.29 21.86
N VAL A 588 29.46 15.04 20.84
CA VAL A 588 30.23 16.13 20.26
C VAL A 588 29.99 17.37 21.12
N GLU A 589 30.94 17.71 21.99
CA GLU A 589 30.92 19.00 22.69
C GLU A 589 30.79 20.15 21.67
N ASP A 590 30.00 21.17 22.02
CA ASP A 590 29.83 22.40 21.24
C ASP A 590 31.14 23.21 21.23
N GLN A 591 32.15 22.73 20.51
CA GLN A 591 33.26 23.56 20.05
C GLN A 591 32.81 24.34 18.82
N GLN A 592 31.87 25.26 19.06
CA GLN A 592 31.64 26.54 18.37
C GLN A 592 30.22 27.00 18.70
N SER A 593 30.01 27.45 19.94
CA SER A 593 29.22 28.66 20.12
C SER A 593 29.99 29.78 19.40
N ARG A 594 29.74 29.98 18.10
CA ARG A 594 30.07 31.26 17.47
C ARG A 594 29.31 32.32 18.27
N PRO A 595 29.97 33.33 18.83
CA PRO A 595 29.27 34.38 19.56
C PRO A 595 28.30 35.04 18.58
N SER A 596 27.03 35.11 18.97
CA SER A 596 26.03 35.96 18.33
C SER A 596 26.52 37.41 18.43
N GLY A 597 27.33 37.85 17.47
CA GLY A 597 28.02 39.13 17.59
C GLY A 597 29.19 39.35 16.64
N SER A 598 29.07 38.97 15.37
CA SER A 598 29.88 39.59 14.31
C SER A 598 29.22 39.33 12.96
N GLN A 599 28.79 40.43 12.33
CA GLN A 599 28.40 40.48 10.92
C GLN A 599 29.58 40.00 10.06
N GLU A 600 29.63 38.72 9.77
CA GLU A 600 30.46 38.16 8.71
C GLU A 600 29.56 37.90 7.51
N LYS A 601 30.02 38.40 6.36
CA LYS A 601 29.36 38.31 5.05
C LYS A 601 28.77 36.91 4.85
N GLU A 602 27.48 36.85 4.54
CA GLU A 602 26.78 35.64 4.11
C GLU A 602 27.47 35.08 2.85
N GLU A 603 28.45 34.19 3.02
CA GLU A 603 28.68 33.15 2.02
C GLU A 603 27.41 32.31 2.03
N SER A 604 26.67 32.35 0.92
CA SER A 604 25.46 31.55 0.72
C SER A 604 25.80 30.07 0.96
N ASP A 605 25.05 29.42 1.86
CA ASP A 605 25.18 27.98 2.11
C ASP A 605 25.15 27.22 0.77
N PRO A 606 26.15 26.37 0.46
CA PRO A 606 26.19 25.64 -0.81
C PRO A 606 25.12 24.54 -0.89
N LEU A 607 24.43 24.24 0.20
CA LEU A 607 23.30 23.30 0.24
C LEU A 607 21.97 24.05 0.23
N PRO A 608 20.91 23.44 -0.32
CA PRO A 608 19.63 24.11 -0.42
C PRO A 608 19.00 24.30 0.96
N GLY A 609 18.34 25.44 1.14
CA GLY A 609 17.53 25.72 2.33
C GLY A 609 16.25 24.88 2.37
N GLY A 610 15.56 24.91 3.51
CA GLY A 610 14.28 24.23 3.70
C GLY A 610 14.35 22.98 4.59
N ASP A 611 13.18 22.49 4.99
CA ASP A 611 13.03 21.33 5.87
C ASP A 611 12.90 20.03 5.05
N ILE A 612 13.48 18.94 5.54
CA ILE A 612 13.19 17.60 5.00
C ILE A 612 11.83 17.13 5.50
N ARG A 613 10.90 16.92 4.56
CA ARG A 613 9.52 16.52 4.83
C ARG A 613 9.10 15.31 3.99
N TRP A 614 8.27 14.45 4.55
CA TRP A 614 7.60 13.37 3.84
C TRP A 614 6.22 13.10 4.46
N GLY A 615 5.15 13.14 3.66
CA GLY A 615 3.80 13.05 4.20
C GLY A 615 3.56 14.11 5.28
N PHE A 616 3.18 13.68 6.48
CA PHE A 616 3.02 14.56 7.65
C PHE A 616 4.25 14.57 8.56
N LEU A 617 5.39 14.07 8.09
CA LEU A 617 6.61 14.01 8.87
C LEU A 617 7.56 15.14 8.46
N LYS A 618 8.15 15.78 9.47
CA LYS A 618 9.29 16.71 9.36
C LYS A 618 10.47 16.11 10.12
N LEU A 619 11.65 16.09 9.50
CA LEU A 619 12.86 15.63 10.18
C LEU A 619 13.39 16.76 11.08
N ASP A 620 13.28 16.59 12.40
CA ASP A 620 13.71 17.60 13.34
C ASP A 620 15.22 17.52 13.61
N PRO A 621 15.99 18.60 13.34
CA PRO A 621 17.45 18.58 13.53
C PRO A 621 17.87 18.45 15.00
N SER A 622 17.05 18.95 15.93
CA SER A 622 17.37 19.00 17.36
C SER A 622 17.10 17.66 18.05
N GLU A 623 16.02 16.99 17.65
CA GLU A 623 15.65 15.68 18.18
C GLU A 623 16.33 14.52 17.43
N GLY A 624 16.77 14.76 16.19
CA GLY A 624 17.40 13.75 15.33
C GLY A 624 16.43 12.64 14.92
N ARG A 625 15.14 12.96 14.80
CA ARG A 625 14.07 12.03 14.41
C ARG A 625 12.97 12.73 13.64
N PHE A 626 12.12 11.96 12.98
CA PHE A 626 10.89 12.49 12.40
C PHE A 626 9.87 12.86 13.49
N VAL A 627 9.28 14.05 13.37
CA VAL A 627 8.16 14.54 14.15
C VAL A 627 6.95 14.75 13.23
N ILE A 628 5.74 14.61 13.77
CA ILE A 628 4.52 14.87 12.98
C ILE A 628 4.26 16.38 12.94
N ASP A 629 4.19 16.91 11.71
CA ASP A 629 3.80 18.28 11.42
C ASP A 629 2.31 18.48 11.68
N GLN A 630 2.00 19.11 12.82
CA GLN A 630 0.63 19.31 13.26
C GLN A 630 -0.13 20.32 12.41
N GLU A 631 0.54 21.30 11.79
CA GLU A 631 -0.12 22.32 10.95
C GLU A 631 -0.64 21.69 9.65
N GLN A 632 0.16 20.80 9.04
CA GLN A 632 -0.32 20.00 7.91
C GLN A 632 -1.48 19.10 8.31
N VAL A 633 -1.41 18.44 9.47
CA VAL A 633 -2.52 17.64 9.98
C VAL A 633 -3.80 18.48 10.12
N ASP A 634 -3.71 19.72 10.62
CA ASP A 634 -4.88 20.59 10.80
C ASP A 634 -5.59 20.90 9.48
N SER A 635 -4.83 21.20 8.41
CA SER A 635 -5.40 21.40 7.07
C SER A 635 -6.15 20.16 6.56
N HIS A 636 -5.62 18.97 6.85
CA HIS A 636 -6.21 17.70 6.46
C HIS A 636 -7.38 17.26 7.36
N ILE A 637 -7.44 17.71 8.62
CA ILE A 637 -8.63 17.56 9.47
C ILE A 637 -9.81 18.33 8.84
N ALA A 638 -9.58 19.57 8.40
CA ALA A 638 -10.61 20.38 7.76
C ALA A 638 -11.10 19.77 6.44
N GLU A 639 -10.18 19.24 5.61
CA GLU A 639 -10.57 18.51 4.39
C GLU A 639 -11.34 17.23 4.72
N LEU A 640 -10.91 16.44 5.72
CA LEU A 640 -11.65 15.26 6.15
C LEU A 640 -13.06 15.61 6.59
N GLN A 641 -13.23 16.65 7.41
CA GLN A 641 -14.54 17.12 7.86
C GLN A 641 -15.44 17.49 6.67
N ARG A 642 -14.90 18.19 5.67
CA ARG A 642 -15.63 18.55 4.45
C ARG A 642 -16.05 17.31 3.66
N GLN A 643 -15.15 16.35 3.48
CA GLN A 643 -15.46 15.11 2.75
C GLN A 643 -16.53 14.27 3.47
N LEU A 644 -16.41 14.11 4.80
CA LEU A 644 -17.41 13.39 5.60
C LEU A 644 -18.78 14.07 5.55
N SER A 645 -18.83 15.41 5.54
CA SER A 645 -20.09 16.16 5.44
C SER A 645 -20.78 16.02 4.07
N SER A 646 -20.03 15.66 3.03
CA SER A 646 -20.56 15.46 1.68
C SER A 646 -21.15 14.06 1.44
N CYS A 647 -20.84 13.11 2.33
CA CYS A 647 -21.30 11.74 2.22
C CYS A 647 -22.80 11.64 2.51
N LYS A 648 -23.58 11.24 1.50
CA LYS A 648 -25.04 11.08 1.65
C LYS A 648 -25.42 9.74 2.25
N SER A 649 -24.58 8.70 2.16
CA SER A 649 -24.90 7.36 2.68
C SER A 649 -23.93 6.91 3.78
N VAL A 650 -24.39 6.07 4.71
CA VAL A 650 -23.52 5.53 5.79
C VAL A 650 -22.33 4.75 5.21
N PHE A 651 -22.52 3.94 4.17
CA PHE A 651 -21.41 3.21 3.54
C PHE A 651 -20.42 4.14 2.83
N SER A 652 -20.88 5.20 2.16
CA SER A 652 -19.97 6.21 1.58
C SER A 652 -19.15 6.90 2.67
N TRP A 653 -19.78 7.19 3.82
CA TRP A 653 -19.13 7.79 4.97
C TRP A 653 -18.03 6.87 5.54
N VAL A 654 -18.35 5.59 5.75
CA VAL A 654 -17.39 4.58 6.23
C VAL A 654 -16.25 4.38 5.23
N GLN A 655 -16.52 4.40 3.92
CA GLN A 655 -15.47 4.36 2.90
C GLN A 655 -14.56 5.58 2.95
N ALA A 656 -15.12 6.78 3.10
CA ALA A 656 -14.35 8.01 3.22
C ALA A 656 -13.47 7.98 4.48
N TRP A 657 -14.03 7.57 5.62
CA TRP A 657 -13.30 7.37 6.88
C TRP A 657 -12.16 6.36 6.72
N ASN A 658 -12.46 5.16 6.20
CA ASN A 658 -11.47 4.10 6.02
C ASN A 658 -10.36 4.49 5.05
N SER A 659 -10.69 5.25 4.01
CA SER A 659 -9.71 5.73 3.03
C SER A 659 -8.83 6.83 3.60
N TYR A 660 -9.41 7.75 4.38
CA TYR A 660 -8.73 8.94 4.85
C TYR A 660 -8.14 8.77 6.25
N PHE A 661 -8.97 8.54 7.27
CA PHE A 661 -8.53 8.31 8.64
C PHE A 661 -7.81 6.97 8.80
N GLY A 662 -8.44 5.88 8.33
CA GLY A 662 -7.91 4.54 8.49
C GLY A 662 -6.61 4.28 7.71
N ARG A 663 -6.43 4.92 6.54
CA ARG A 663 -5.29 4.67 5.65
C ARG A 663 -4.46 5.91 5.39
N PHE A 664 -5.02 7.00 4.86
CA PHE A 664 -4.23 8.17 4.43
C PHE A 664 -3.46 8.81 5.60
N PHE A 665 -4.08 9.11 6.74
CA PHE A 665 -3.37 9.63 7.91
C PHE A 665 -2.31 8.64 8.41
N ALA A 666 -2.69 7.40 8.68
CA ALA A 666 -1.77 6.37 9.16
C ALA A 666 -0.56 6.16 8.22
N ASN A 667 -0.79 6.13 6.90
CA ASN A 667 0.26 5.98 5.89
C ASN A 667 1.20 7.20 5.83
N ASN A 668 0.67 8.42 6.03
CA ASN A 668 1.47 9.64 6.04
C ASN A 668 2.21 9.90 7.36
N PHE A 669 1.94 9.11 8.41
CA PHE A 669 2.76 9.02 9.62
C PHE A 669 3.93 8.03 9.49
N ALA A 670 4.09 7.40 8.32
CA ALA A 670 5.03 6.33 7.99
C ALA A 670 4.83 5.03 8.80
N LYS A 671 5.05 3.88 8.14
CA LYS A 671 5.05 2.57 8.81
C LYS A 671 6.12 2.57 9.92
N PRO A 672 5.82 2.11 11.15
CA PRO A 672 6.82 2.04 12.21
C PRO A 672 8.04 1.20 11.83
N ALA A 673 9.21 1.60 12.32
CA ALA A 673 10.46 0.85 12.22
C ALA A 673 11.17 0.80 13.57
N MET A 674 12.03 -0.20 13.73
CA MET A 674 12.83 -0.36 14.95
C MET A 674 13.75 0.86 15.20
N CYS A 675 14.21 1.54 14.14
CA CYS A 675 15.00 2.78 14.22
C CYS A 675 14.20 3.99 14.72
N PHE A 676 12.88 4.04 14.51
CA PHE A 676 12.03 5.14 15.02
C PHE A 676 11.75 5.00 16.52
N GLY A 677 11.74 3.77 17.04
CA GLY A 677 11.45 3.47 18.44
C GLY A 677 9.98 3.69 18.83
N ARG A 678 9.66 3.43 20.10
CA ARG A 678 8.28 3.53 20.64
C ARG A 678 7.72 4.95 20.60
N SER A 679 8.58 5.97 20.74
CA SER A 679 8.17 7.37 20.75
C SER A 679 7.47 7.80 19.47
N HIS A 680 7.82 7.21 18.33
CA HIS A 680 7.13 7.48 17.06
C HIS A 680 5.72 6.93 17.03
N ILE A 681 5.54 5.69 17.51
CA ILE A 681 4.22 5.05 17.64
C ILE A 681 3.34 5.86 18.61
N ASP A 682 3.89 6.26 19.76
CA ASP A 682 3.17 7.05 20.76
C ASP A 682 2.72 8.41 20.17
N MET A 683 3.57 9.03 19.35
CA MET A 683 3.27 10.29 18.65
C MET A 683 2.17 10.11 17.59
N ALA A 684 2.19 9.03 16.81
CA ALA A 684 1.17 8.71 15.82
C ALA A 684 -0.20 8.45 16.48
N ILE A 685 -0.23 7.64 17.53
CA ILE A 685 -1.46 7.35 18.32
C ILE A 685 -2.02 8.63 18.92
N SER A 686 -1.17 9.47 19.54
CA SER A 686 -1.58 10.75 20.11
C SER A 686 -2.18 11.67 19.04
N THR A 687 -1.59 11.71 17.85
CA THR A 687 -2.10 12.52 16.72
C THR A 687 -3.43 12.00 16.19
N LEU A 688 -3.60 10.68 16.03
CA LEU A 688 -4.88 10.08 15.65
C LEU A 688 -5.98 10.43 16.67
N SER A 689 -5.66 10.34 17.97
CA SER A 689 -6.58 10.71 19.05
C SER A 689 -6.96 12.19 19.00
N ARG A 690 -6.01 13.07 18.66
CA ARG A 690 -6.26 14.50 18.45
C ARG A 690 -7.20 14.75 17.27
N ILE A 691 -6.97 14.10 16.13
CA ILE A 691 -7.82 14.22 14.94
C ILE A 691 -9.25 13.83 15.28
N GLU A 692 -9.45 12.67 15.90
CA GLU A 692 -10.79 12.17 16.25
C GLU A 692 -11.52 13.08 17.24
N ARG A 693 -10.84 13.58 18.29
CA ARG A 693 -11.40 14.56 19.23
C ARG A 693 -11.77 15.89 18.58
N THR A 694 -11.05 16.28 17.52
CA THR A 694 -11.34 17.52 16.79
C THR A 694 -12.57 17.37 15.90
N LEU A 695 -12.75 16.19 15.30
CA LEU A 695 -13.92 15.89 14.47
C LEU A 695 -15.19 15.66 15.29
N PHE A 696 -15.06 15.04 16.47
CA PHE A 696 -16.21 14.69 17.32
C PHE A 696 -16.00 15.15 18.78
N PRO A 697 -16.08 16.47 19.04
CA PRO A 697 -15.82 17.02 20.38
C PRO A 697 -16.91 16.70 21.41
N GLU A 698 -18.15 16.41 20.96
CA GLU A 698 -19.32 16.25 21.83
C GLU A 698 -19.62 14.78 22.20
N THR A 699 -18.93 13.81 21.59
CA THR A 699 -19.19 12.37 21.78
C THR A 699 -18.14 11.73 22.69
N SER A 700 -18.58 10.96 23.69
CA SER A 700 -17.70 10.25 24.64
C SER A 700 -16.89 9.10 24.01
N SER A 701 -17.45 8.41 23.01
CA SER A 701 -16.86 7.22 22.38
C SER A 701 -16.38 7.48 20.95
N GLY A 702 -16.21 8.75 20.56
CA GLY A 702 -15.63 9.14 19.26
C GLY A 702 -16.52 8.75 18.07
N VAL A 703 -15.93 8.12 17.06
CA VAL A 703 -16.59 7.85 15.77
C VAL A 703 -17.82 6.95 15.84
N THR A 704 -17.83 5.95 16.73
CA THR A 704 -18.94 4.99 16.84
C THR A 704 -20.18 5.66 17.41
N ASP A 705 -20.03 6.54 18.41
CA ASP A 705 -21.13 7.33 18.94
C ASP A 705 -21.71 8.25 17.87
N TYR A 706 -20.88 8.92 17.06
CA TYR A 706 -21.37 9.74 15.96
C TYR A 706 -22.21 8.91 14.97
N LEU A 707 -21.68 7.77 14.50
CA LEU A 707 -22.41 6.91 13.56
C LEU A 707 -23.68 6.32 14.16
N ARG A 708 -23.68 6.01 15.46
CA ARG A 708 -24.86 5.56 16.20
C ARG A 708 -25.98 6.61 16.16
N HIS A 709 -25.67 7.88 16.42
CA HIS A 709 -26.66 8.97 16.31
C HIS A 709 -27.17 9.13 14.87
N VAL A 710 -26.27 9.14 13.88
CA VAL A 710 -26.66 9.23 12.46
C VAL A 710 -27.58 8.08 12.06
N ILE A 711 -27.31 6.86 12.52
CA ILE A 711 -28.14 5.69 12.23
C ILE A 711 -29.49 5.77 12.96
N ALA A 712 -29.50 6.17 14.22
CA ALA A 712 -30.74 6.35 14.99
C ALA A 712 -31.65 7.38 14.32
N ASP A 713 -31.13 8.54 13.91
CA ASP A 713 -31.90 9.61 13.28
C ASP A 713 -32.48 9.20 11.92
N ARG A 714 -31.73 8.42 11.13
CA ARG A 714 -32.09 8.08 9.74
C ARG A 714 -32.91 6.81 9.61
N PHE A 715 -32.63 5.81 10.44
CA PHE A 715 -33.20 4.46 10.34
C PHE A 715 -33.99 4.03 11.58
N GLY A 716 -33.98 4.82 12.66
CA GLY A 716 -34.68 4.48 13.90
C GLY A 716 -34.11 3.27 14.63
N VAL A 717 -32.83 2.95 14.38
CA VAL A 717 -32.13 1.82 15.01
C VAL A 717 -31.21 2.34 16.11
N GLU A 718 -31.49 1.92 17.34
CA GLU A 718 -30.75 2.30 18.55
C GLU A 718 -29.93 1.11 19.10
N ASP A 719 -29.06 1.35 20.09
CA ASP A 719 -28.33 0.31 20.85
C ASP A 719 -27.46 -0.68 20.05
N LEU A 720 -26.86 -0.24 18.94
CA LEU A 720 -25.94 -1.07 18.12
C LEU A 720 -24.62 -1.43 18.86
N PRO A 721 -24.20 -2.69 18.97
CA PRO A 721 -22.94 -3.01 19.65
C PRO A 721 -21.72 -2.50 18.86
N GLU A 722 -20.58 -2.32 19.54
CA GLU A 722 -19.38 -1.74 18.92
C GLU A 722 -18.86 -2.62 17.78
N GLY A 723 -19.04 -3.94 17.92
CA GLY A 723 -18.73 -4.92 16.89
C GLY A 723 -19.51 -4.71 15.60
N PHE A 724 -20.71 -4.11 15.60
CA PHE A 724 -21.40 -3.76 14.36
C PHE A 724 -20.57 -2.80 13.50
N PHE A 725 -19.89 -1.83 14.10
CA PHE A 725 -19.09 -0.88 13.35
C PHE A 725 -17.81 -1.52 12.83
N TYR A 726 -17.10 -2.29 13.66
CA TYR A 726 -15.75 -2.79 13.34
C TYR A 726 -15.69 -4.18 12.69
N PHE A 727 -16.72 -5.02 12.83
CA PHE A 727 -16.70 -6.38 12.27
C PHE A 727 -16.84 -6.37 10.73
N PRO A 728 -16.38 -7.45 10.06
CA PRO A 728 -16.49 -7.57 8.62
C PRO A 728 -17.94 -7.50 8.13
N VAL A 729 -18.12 -7.09 6.86
CA VAL A 729 -19.43 -7.07 6.19
C VAL A 729 -20.07 -8.46 6.10
N GLU A 730 -19.25 -9.51 6.06
CA GLU A 730 -19.68 -10.91 6.09
C GLU A 730 -20.41 -11.28 7.39
N PHE A 731 -20.14 -10.56 8.48
CA PHE A 731 -20.76 -10.75 9.81
C PHE A 731 -21.95 -9.80 10.04
N GLY A 732 -22.29 -8.95 9.05
CA GLY A 732 -23.32 -7.92 9.16
C GLY A 732 -22.83 -6.61 9.78
N GLY A 733 -21.51 -6.40 9.81
CA GLY A 733 -20.89 -5.16 10.27
C GLY A 733 -20.58 -4.16 9.13
N LEU A 734 -20.11 -2.97 9.49
CA LEU A 734 -19.74 -1.91 8.53
C LEU A 734 -18.28 -1.98 8.08
N GLU A 735 -17.43 -2.74 8.78
CA GLU A 735 -15.99 -2.83 8.53
C GLU A 735 -15.28 -1.45 8.63
N LEU A 736 -15.66 -0.66 9.63
CA LEU A 736 -14.95 0.57 10.01
C LEU A 736 -13.54 0.20 10.47
N LEU A 737 -12.53 0.89 9.96
CA LEU A 737 -11.13 0.61 10.31
C LEU A 737 -10.71 1.36 11.58
N ASN A 738 -10.01 0.64 12.45
CA ASN A 738 -9.39 1.19 13.64
C ASN A 738 -7.85 1.30 13.44
N PRO A 739 -7.30 2.47 13.06
CA PRO A 739 -5.88 2.61 12.80
C PRO A 739 -5.00 2.53 14.06
N TYR A 740 -5.57 2.57 15.27
CA TYR A 740 -4.81 2.44 16.50
C TYR A 740 -4.27 1.01 16.71
N ILE A 741 -5.03 -0.01 16.29
CA ILE A 741 -4.70 -1.42 16.53
C ILE A 741 -3.33 -1.81 15.93
N PRO A 742 -3.04 -1.55 14.63
CA PRO A 742 -1.73 -1.90 14.07
C PRO A 742 -0.56 -1.23 14.79
N PHE A 743 -0.72 0.05 15.17
CA PHE A 743 0.30 0.78 15.93
C PHE A 743 0.55 0.17 17.32
N LEU A 744 -0.51 -0.14 18.05
CA LEU A 744 -0.43 -0.77 19.37
C LEU A 744 0.17 -2.18 19.30
N ALA A 745 -0.24 -2.98 18.31
CA ALA A 745 0.28 -4.33 18.09
C ALA A 745 1.79 -4.34 17.78
N MET A 746 2.29 -3.36 17.00
CA MET A 746 3.74 -3.22 16.74
C MET A 746 4.52 -2.70 17.95
N ARG A 747 3.89 -1.88 18.81
CA ARG A 747 4.54 -1.21 19.94
C ARG A 747 5.20 -2.18 20.91
N GLU A 748 4.54 -3.30 21.19
CA GLU A 748 5.04 -4.32 22.12
C GLU A 748 6.31 -5.02 21.62
N ASN A 749 6.48 -5.12 20.29
CA ASN A 749 7.63 -5.77 19.67
C ASN A 749 8.93 -4.95 19.82
N ILE A 750 8.83 -3.64 20.03
CA ILE A 750 9.98 -2.75 20.25
C ILE A 750 10.44 -2.87 21.71
N LYS A 751 11.38 -3.77 22.01
CA LYS A 751 11.85 -4.04 23.39
C LYS A 751 13.07 -3.21 23.84
N ALA A 752 13.77 -2.58 22.90
CA ALA A 752 14.98 -1.81 23.17
C ALA A 752 14.99 -0.54 22.32
N THR A 753 15.60 0.53 22.84
CA THR A 753 15.77 1.78 22.09
C THR A 753 16.77 1.61 20.94
N PRO A 754 16.65 2.41 19.86
CA PRO A 754 17.60 2.37 18.74
C PRO A 754 19.06 2.54 19.22
N LYS A 755 19.29 3.52 20.10
CA LYS A 755 20.60 3.79 20.71
C LYS A 755 21.11 2.65 21.57
N GLY A 756 20.25 2.05 22.40
CA GLY A 756 20.62 0.89 23.20
C GLY A 756 21.04 -0.31 22.35
N ARG A 757 20.43 -0.47 21.17
CA ARG A 757 20.77 -1.53 20.21
C ARG A 757 22.14 -1.32 19.57
N LEU A 758 22.45 -0.10 19.12
CA LEU A 758 23.80 0.25 18.64
C LEU A 758 24.85 0.12 19.72
N HIS A 759 24.59 0.63 20.93
CA HIS A 759 25.50 0.50 22.06
C HIS A 759 25.82 -0.97 22.37
N LYS A 760 24.80 -1.84 22.40
CA LYS A 760 24.99 -3.28 22.55
C LYS A 760 25.91 -3.86 21.46
N ALA A 761 25.73 -3.45 20.21
CA ALA A 761 26.58 -3.91 19.11
C ALA A 761 28.04 -3.47 19.27
N PHE A 762 28.28 -2.23 19.70
CA PHE A 762 29.64 -1.73 19.98
C PHE A 762 30.30 -2.51 21.12
N VAL A 763 29.59 -2.73 22.23
CA VAL A 763 30.09 -3.53 23.36
C VAL A 763 30.39 -4.97 22.93
N GLN A 764 29.51 -5.60 22.14
CA GLN A 764 29.76 -6.95 21.61
C GLN A 764 31.00 -7.01 20.71
N TYR A 765 31.24 -5.96 19.93
CA TYR A 765 32.40 -5.89 19.06
C TYR A 765 33.70 -5.69 19.84
N GLU A 766 33.67 -4.90 20.92
CA GLU A 766 34.78 -4.74 21.87
C GLU A 766 35.07 -6.03 22.65
N LEU A 767 34.05 -6.77 23.07
CA LEU A 767 34.23 -8.10 23.67
C LEU A 767 34.90 -9.06 22.67
N GLY A 768 34.48 -9.02 21.39
CA GLY A 768 35.12 -9.77 20.32
C GLY A 768 36.60 -9.41 20.13
N TYR A 769 36.94 -8.13 20.28
CA TYR A 769 38.34 -7.69 20.31
C TYR A 769 39.11 -8.34 21.46
N HIS A 770 38.60 -8.28 22.70
CA HIS A 770 39.27 -8.87 23.85
C HIS A 770 39.46 -10.38 23.73
N ASP A 771 38.50 -11.09 23.14
CA ASP A 771 38.63 -12.51 22.83
C ASP A 771 39.71 -12.79 21.78
N CYS A 772 39.75 -12.01 20.70
CA CYS A 772 40.82 -12.09 19.70
C CYS A 772 42.19 -11.79 20.31
N LYS A 773 42.27 -10.72 21.12
CA LYS A 773 43.47 -10.28 21.83
C LYS A 773 44.01 -11.39 22.73
N ARG A 774 43.14 -12.00 23.55
CA ARG A 774 43.50 -13.13 24.41
C ARG A 774 44.03 -14.34 23.62
N ARG A 775 43.36 -14.74 22.52
CA ARG A 775 43.83 -15.85 21.65
C ARG A 775 45.14 -15.54 20.95
N PHE A 776 45.37 -14.29 20.60
CA PHE A 776 46.62 -13.83 20.02
C PHE A 776 47.75 -13.92 21.04
N ASP A 777 47.53 -13.43 22.26
CA ASP A 777 48.49 -13.47 23.37
C ASP A 777 48.79 -14.91 23.83
N GLU A 778 47.80 -15.81 23.79
CA GLU A 778 47.94 -17.25 24.09
C GLU A 778 48.62 -18.06 22.97
N GLY A 779 48.86 -17.47 21.79
CA GLY A 779 49.45 -18.16 20.64
C GLY A 779 48.56 -19.25 20.00
N THR A 780 47.27 -19.28 20.31
CA THR A 780 46.29 -20.26 19.81
C THR A 780 45.55 -19.81 18.54
N SER A 781 45.96 -18.69 17.95
CA SER A 781 45.39 -18.18 16.70
C SER A 781 45.75 -19.08 15.52
N ALA A 782 44.76 -19.42 14.67
CA ALA A 782 44.98 -20.28 13.50
C ALA A 782 46.04 -19.69 12.55
N GLU A 783 46.90 -20.53 11.98
CA GLU A 783 47.89 -20.06 10.99
C GLU A 783 47.18 -19.40 9.80
N PRO A 784 47.66 -18.22 9.35
CA PRO A 784 47.03 -17.49 8.26
C PRO A 784 47.10 -18.27 6.95
N SER A 785 46.07 -18.12 6.10
CA SER A 785 46.04 -18.74 4.77
C SER A 785 47.30 -18.45 3.96
N THR A 786 47.86 -19.47 3.33
CA THR A 786 49.08 -19.42 2.51
C THR A 786 49.02 -18.49 1.29
N SER A 787 47.85 -17.93 0.96
CA SER A 787 47.61 -17.12 -0.25
C SER A 787 47.99 -15.63 -0.17
N LEU A 788 48.40 -15.11 1.01
CA LEU A 788 48.78 -13.69 1.19
C LEU A 788 50.21 -13.50 1.72
N ARG A 789 51.10 -14.48 1.52
CA ARG A 789 52.52 -14.35 1.90
C ARG A 789 53.20 -13.35 0.98
N THR A 790 53.46 -12.15 1.49
CA THR A 790 54.40 -11.20 0.87
C THR A 790 55.65 -11.17 1.75
N GLU A 791 56.81 -11.38 1.12
CA GLU A 791 58.13 -11.39 1.76
C GLU A 791 58.58 -9.96 2.08
N VAL A 792 58.04 -9.33 3.12
CA VAL A 792 58.71 -8.21 3.79
C VAL A 792 58.25 -8.17 5.25
N ASP A 793 59.22 -8.21 6.15
CA ASP A 793 59.24 -7.70 7.53
C ASP A 793 58.06 -6.77 7.92
N ASP A 794 56.92 -7.33 8.32
CA ASP A 794 55.77 -6.58 8.85
C ASP A 794 55.72 -6.85 10.36
N ASP A 795 56.72 -6.31 11.07
CA ASP A 795 57.02 -6.55 12.48
C ASP A 795 55.77 -6.71 13.38
N LEU A 796 55.63 -7.92 13.93
CA LEU A 796 55.18 -8.20 15.30
C LEU A 796 54.32 -7.10 15.98
N ALA A 797 52.99 -7.05 15.82
CA ALA A 797 52.21 -6.19 16.70
C ALA A 797 50.73 -6.56 16.77
N ASP A 798 50.36 -7.03 17.95
CA ASP A 798 49.16 -6.61 18.67
C ASP A 798 48.38 -5.44 18.02
N MET A 799 47.07 -5.62 17.84
CA MET A 799 46.19 -4.56 17.34
C MET A 799 45.56 -3.85 18.54
N THR A 800 45.53 -2.52 18.54
CA THR A 800 44.79 -1.74 19.55
C THR A 800 43.28 -1.83 19.29
N LEU A 801 42.46 -1.52 20.31
CA LEU A 801 41.01 -1.48 20.16
C LEU A 801 40.58 -0.45 19.09
N GLU A 802 41.23 0.71 19.04
CA GLU A 802 40.97 1.77 18.07
C GLU A 802 41.27 1.30 16.64
N GLU A 803 42.39 0.60 16.43
CA GLU A 803 42.72 0.02 15.12
C GLU A 803 41.75 -1.10 14.72
N TYR A 804 41.32 -1.91 15.69
CA TYR A 804 40.36 -2.99 15.45
C TYR A 804 38.97 -2.45 15.08
N THR A 805 38.57 -1.32 15.65
CA THR A 805 37.25 -0.72 15.48
C THR A 805 37.17 0.32 14.36
N ARG A 806 38.31 0.76 13.81
CA ARG A 806 38.38 1.78 12.74
C ARG A 806 37.43 1.55 11.56
N TYR A 807 37.38 0.33 11.04
CA TYR A 807 36.55 -0.03 9.87
C TYR A 807 35.34 -0.88 10.28
N SER A 808 34.58 -0.40 11.27
CA SER A 808 33.45 -1.13 11.85
C SER A 808 32.36 -1.44 10.81
N GLU A 809 32.13 -0.56 9.85
CA GLU A 809 31.11 -0.77 8.81
C GLU A 809 31.46 -1.93 7.86
N THR A 810 32.75 -2.20 7.68
CA THR A 810 33.26 -3.34 6.90
C THR A 810 33.42 -4.63 7.73
N TYR A 811 33.83 -4.54 9.00
CA TYR A 811 34.23 -5.74 9.75
C TYR A 811 33.35 -6.13 10.94
N SER A 812 32.49 -5.24 11.44
CA SER A 812 31.69 -5.52 12.63
C SER A 812 30.40 -6.25 12.25
N ARG A 813 30.38 -7.56 12.51
CA ARG A 813 29.17 -8.38 12.36
C ARG A 813 28.05 -8.00 13.35
N PRO A 814 28.33 -7.72 14.64
CA PRO A 814 27.30 -7.20 15.54
C PRO A 814 26.68 -5.88 15.04
N LEU A 815 27.48 -5.02 14.40
CA LEU A 815 26.98 -3.78 13.81
C LEU A 815 26.07 -4.05 12.62
N LEU A 816 26.43 -4.98 11.73
CA LEU A 816 25.54 -5.43 10.65
C LEU A 816 24.21 -5.96 11.19
N GLU A 817 24.24 -6.81 12.22
CA GLU A 817 23.02 -7.34 12.86
C GLU A 817 22.16 -6.23 13.48
N ALA A 818 22.79 -5.24 14.13
CA ALA A 818 22.06 -4.09 14.63
C ALA A 818 21.49 -3.22 13.50
N TYR A 819 22.24 -3.02 12.42
CA TYR A 819 21.85 -2.23 11.26
C TYR A 819 20.63 -2.84 10.56
N THR A 820 20.64 -4.14 10.28
CA THR A 820 19.49 -4.83 9.66
C THR A 820 18.27 -4.84 10.58
N GLU A 821 18.47 -5.03 11.89
CA GLU A 821 17.38 -4.96 12.87
C GLU A 821 16.76 -3.57 12.99
N LEU A 822 17.55 -2.49 12.85
CA LEU A 822 17.07 -1.10 12.93
C LEU A 822 16.17 -0.72 11.75
N ILE A 823 16.48 -1.22 10.55
CA ILE A 823 15.68 -0.97 9.33
C ILE A 823 14.35 -1.73 9.38
N ARG A 824 14.30 -2.86 10.09
CA ARG A 824 13.14 -3.75 10.10
C ARG A 824 11.88 -3.08 10.66
N VAL A 825 10.74 -3.42 10.07
CA VAL A 825 9.41 -3.13 10.62
C VAL A 825 9.15 -4.07 11.83
N PRO A 826 8.69 -3.58 12.98
CA PRO A 826 8.33 -4.45 14.10
C PRO A 826 7.15 -5.35 13.71
N LYS A 827 7.21 -6.65 14.02
CA LYS A 827 6.08 -7.55 13.80
C LYS A 827 4.92 -7.14 14.71
N GLU A 828 3.70 -7.21 14.20
CA GLU A 828 2.49 -7.06 15.01
C GLU A 828 2.39 -8.21 16.01
N ILE A 829 2.20 -7.90 17.29
CA ILE A 829 1.96 -8.90 18.31
C ILE A 829 0.46 -9.18 18.38
N SER A 830 0.10 -10.42 18.05
CA SER A 830 -1.23 -10.96 18.27
C SER A 830 -1.60 -10.95 19.74
N ILE A 831 -2.85 -10.60 20.04
CA ILE A 831 -3.43 -10.84 21.36
C ILE A 831 -3.66 -12.34 21.58
N ASN A 832 -3.99 -12.73 22.81
CA ASN A 832 -4.23 -14.13 23.17
C ASN A 832 -5.71 -14.48 23.05
N LEU A 833 -6.01 -15.64 22.47
CA LEU A 833 -7.36 -16.19 22.37
C LEU A 833 -7.92 -16.55 23.76
N THR A 834 -9.07 -15.99 24.12
CA THR A 834 -9.77 -16.37 25.36
C THR A 834 -10.64 -17.61 25.19
N PRO A 835 -10.93 -18.35 26.28
CA PRO A 835 -11.91 -19.45 26.24
C PRO A 835 -13.29 -19.01 25.76
N GLU A 836 -13.70 -17.78 26.07
CA GLU A 836 -14.96 -17.18 25.63
C GLU A 836 -15.03 -17.04 24.12
N LEU A 837 -14.05 -16.34 23.52
CA LEU A 837 -14.03 -16.16 22.08
C LEU A 837 -13.89 -17.49 21.35
N HIS A 838 -13.08 -18.42 21.86
CA HIS A 838 -12.92 -19.74 21.25
C HIS A 838 -14.26 -20.49 21.14
N ARG A 839 -15.08 -20.48 22.21
CA ARG A 839 -16.43 -21.09 22.16
C ARG A 839 -17.30 -20.45 21.09
N ASN A 840 -17.27 -19.12 20.99
CA ASN A 840 -18.08 -18.38 20.03
C ASN A 840 -17.59 -18.61 18.58
N GLN A 841 -16.29 -18.72 18.35
CA GLN A 841 -15.71 -19.05 17.03
C GLN A 841 -16.13 -20.43 16.55
N MET A 842 -16.12 -21.43 17.43
CA MET A 842 -16.53 -22.81 17.09
C MET A 842 -18.02 -22.92 16.74
N SER A 843 -18.82 -21.89 17.06
CA SER A 843 -20.25 -21.80 16.72
C SER A 843 -20.55 -21.00 15.45
N LEU A 844 -19.51 -20.62 14.69
CA LEU A 844 -19.68 -19.91 13.41
C LEU A 844 -20.18 -20.85 12.32
N ASP A 845 -20.99 -20.29 11.41
CA ASP A 845 -21.49 -20.97 10.22
C ASP A 845 -20.35 -21.13 9.18
N GLU A 846 -20.17 -22.34 8.65
CA GLU A 846 -19.15 -22.67 7.64
C GLU A 846 -19.22 -21.77 6.39
N SER A 847 -20.42 -21.30 6.03
CA SER A 847 -20.62 -20.40 4.88
C SER A 847 -20.04 -18.99 5.11
N VAL A 848 -19.91 -18.57 6.36
CA VAL A 848 -19.31 -17.29 6.76
C VAL A 848 -17.79 -17.42 6.89
N THR A 849 -17.29 -18.57 7.37
CA THR A 849 -15.85 -18.79 7.60
C THR A 849 -15.06 -18.96 6.31
N LYS A 850 -15.64 -19.55 5.25
CA LYS A 850 -14.94 -19.74 3.96
C LYS A 850 -14.51 -18.42 3.32
N ASP A 851 -15.40 -17.44 3.25
CA ASP A 851 -15.15 -16.14 2.61
C ASP A 851 -14.19 -15.24 3.40
N THR A 852 -14.18 -15.39 4.72
CA THR A 852 -13.36 -14.58 5.63
C THR A 852 -11.96 -15.15 5.79
N SER A 853 -11.80 -16.47 5.65
CA SER A 853 -10.50 -17.16 5.68
C SER A 853 -9.56 -16.67 4.58
N ASP A 854 -10.07 -16.51 3.35
CA ASP A 854 -9.28 -15.96 2.23
C ASP A 854 -8.76 -14.54 2.51
N ARG A 855 -9.48 -13.77 3.33
CA ARG A 855 -9.15 -12.39 3.72
C ARG A 855 -8.34 -12.30 5.02
N LYS A 856 -7.99 -13.43 5.65
CA LYS A 856 -7.42 -13.50 7.01
C LYS A 856 -8.23 -12.69 8.04
N ALA A 857 -9.55 -12.59 7.83
CA ALA A 857 -10.51 -11.87 8.65
C ALA A 857 -11.05 -12.75 9.79
N ILE A 858 -12.02 -12.26 10.57
CA ILE A 858 -12.63 -13.04 11.67
C ILE A 858 -13.18 -14.37 11.13
N SER A 859 -12.65 -15.49 11.64
CA SER A 859 -13.00 -16.85 11.23
C SER A 859 -13.01 -17.80 12.44
N ASP A 860 -13.33 -19.07 12.20
CA ASP A 860 -13.21 -20.18 13.15
C ASP A 860 -11.76 -20.63 13.38
N MET A 861 -10.84 -20.28 12.45
CA MET A 861 -9.43 -20.62 12.52
C MET A 861 -8.58 -19.46 13.07
N TRP A 862 -8.42 -19.38 14.39
CA TRP A 862 -7.66 -18.31 15.06
C TRP A 862 -6.29 -18.00 14.42
N TYR A 863 -5.51 -19.02 14.09
CA TYR A 863 -4.15 -18.86 13.57
C TYR A 863 -4.07 -18.41 12.10
N SER A 864 -5.18 -18.46 11.34
CA SER A 864 -5.22 -17.91 9.98
C SER A 864 -5.56 -16.41 9.97
N MET A 865 -6.08 -15.88 11.08
CA MET A 865 -6.46 -14.48 11.23
C MET A 865 -5.23 -13.57 11.36
N SER A 866 -5.29 -12.38 10.79
CA SER A 866 -4.28 -11.33 11.04
C SER A 866 -4.33 -10.84 12.50
N ALA A 867 -3.23 -10.28 13.01
CA ALA A 867 -3.19 -9.69 14.35
C ALA A 867 -4.25 -8.59 14.56
N TYR A 868 -4.54 -7.78 13.52
CA TYR A 868 -5.62 -6.81 13.53
C TYR A 868 -6.99 -7.46 13.80
N TRP A 869 -7.32 -8.53 13.08
CA TRP A 869 -8.61 -9.20 13.18
C TRP A 869 -8.75 -10.01 14.47
N GLN A 870 -7.65 -10.59 14.95
CA GLN A 870 -7.58 -11.19 16.29
C GLN A 870 -7.95 -10.16 17.35
N TRP A 871 -7.26 -9.00 17.33
CA TRP A 871 -7.52 -7.89 18.26
C TRP A 871 -8.97 -7.42 18.19
N THR A 872 -9.48 -7.19 16.99
CA THR A 872 -10.85 -6.71 16.76
C THR A 872 -11.89 -7.71 17.28
N ALA A 873 -11.70 -9.01 17.01
CA ALA A 873 -12.62 -10.06 17.46
C ALA A 873 -12.68 -10.11 18.98
N GLU A 874 -11.55 -10.21 19.67
CA GLU A 874 -11.52 -10.32 21.13
C GLU A 874 -12.06 -9.06 21.81
N LEU A 875 -11.74 -7.88 21.28
CA LEU A 875 -12.14 -6.60 21.88
C LEU A 875 -13.66 -6.38 21.84
N TYR A 876 -14.34 -6.80 20.77
CA TYR A 876 -15.76 -6.49 20.56
C TYR A 876 -16.71 -7.70 20.61
N GLN A 877 -16.21 -8.92 20.85
CA GLN A 877 -17.05 -10.12 20.83
C GLN A 877 -18.16 -10.16 21.89
N GLU A 878 -17.88 -9.66 23.10
CA GLU A 878 -18.80 -9.79 24.23
C GLU A 878 -20.16 -9.15 23.94
N GLU A 879 -20.17 -7.92 23.42
CA GLU A 879 -21.39 -7.20 23.09
C GLU A 879 -22.12 -7.81 21.89
N MET A 880 -21.39 -8.27 20.89
CA MET A 880 -21.97 -8.96 19.73
C MET A 880 -22.75 -10.21 20.16
N VAL A 881 -22.13 -11.04 20.99
CA VAL A 881 -22.74 -12.29 21.47
C VAL A 881 -23.88 -12.01 22.45
N LYS A 882 -23.75 -10.97 23.28
CA LYS A 882 -24.82 -10.54 24.19
C LYS A 882 -26.06 -10.05 23.42
N THR A 883 -25.86 -9.41 22.27
CA THR A 883 -26.92 -8.78 21.47
C THR A 883 -27.55 -9.77 20.49
N TYR A 884 -26.76 -10.49 19.71
CA TYR A 884 -27.22 -11.36 18.62
C TYR A 884 -27.12 -12.86 18.92
N GLY A 885 -26.60 -13.24 20.09
CA GLY A 885 -26.38 -14.63 20.49
C GLY A 885 -25.18 -15.31 19.84
N ASN A 886 -24.50 -14.65 18.89
CA ASN A 886 -23.29 -15.14 18.21
C ASN A 886 -22.49 -13.91 17.72
N LEU A 887 -21.28 -14.13 17.18
CA LEU A 887 -20.41 -13.10 16.60
C LEU A 887 -21.02 -12.46 15.34
N ALA A 888 -21.75 -13.23 14.54
CA ALA A 888 -22.42 -12.72 13.33
C ALA A 888 -23.80 -12.17 13.68
N ALA A 889 -24.06 -10.92 13.30
CA ALA A 889 -25.35 -10.27 13.51
C ALA A 889 -26.45 -10.87 12.63
N VAL A 890 -26.11 -11.40 11.46
CA VAL A 890 -27.06 -11.93 10.47
C VAL A 890 -26.43 -13.09 9.69
N ASN A 891 -27.26 -14.03 9.25
CA ASN A 891 -26.84 -15.09 8.33
C ASN A 891 -26.47 -14.51 6.95
N ARG A 892 -25.40 -15.00 6.35
CA ARG A 892 -24.88 -14.53 5.05
C ARG A 892 -25.95 -14.48 3.95
N GLU A 893 -26.78 -15.51 3.87
CA GLU A 893 -27.80 -15.65 2.80
C GLU A 893 -28.81 -14.51 2.81
N SER A 894 -29.05 -13.94 3.99
CA SER A 894 -29.99 -12.84 4.20
C SER A 894 -29.40 -11.46 3.89
N MET A 895 -28.14 -11.37 3.45
CA MET A 895 -27.47 -10.09 3.17
C MET A 895 -27.05 -9.95 1.70
N PRO A 896 -27.09 -8.72 1.13
CA PRO A 896 -26.59 -8.42 -0.22
C PRO A 896 -25.06 -8.23 -0.25
N VAL A 897 -24.29 -9.14 0.39
CA VAL A 897 -22.82 -9.01 0.54
C VAL A 897 -22.09 -8.86 -0.80
N GLY A 898 -22.54 -9.58 -1.84
CA GLY A 898 -21.97 -9.47 -3.18
C GLY A 898 -22.09 -8.06 -3.78
N VAL A 899 -23.22 -7.38 -3.54
CA VAL A 899 -23.45 -6.00 -4.00
C VAL A 899 -22.51 -5.05 -3.28
N VAL A 900 -22.38 -5.20 -1.95
CA VAL A 900 -21.42 -4.41 -1.15
C VAL A 900 -19.99 -4.62 -1.63
N LYS A 901 -19.57 -5.85 -1.93
CA LYS A 901 -18.24 -6.15 -2.48
C LYS A 901 -18.02 -5.44 -3.82
N THR A 902 -18.98 -5.53 -4.76
CA THR A 902 -18.88 -4.85 -6.06
C THR A 902 -18.85 -3.32 -5.95
N LEU A 903 -19.66 -2.72 -5.07
CA LEU A 903 -19.63 -1.27 -4.84
C LEU A 903 -18.32 -0.82 -4.17
N LYS A 904 -17.74 -1.65 -3.29
CA LYS A 904 -16.42 -1.42 -2.68
C LYS A 904 -15.26 -1.45 -3.68
N GLU A 905 -15.38 -2.17 -4.81
CA GLU A 905 -14.36 -2.17 -5.87
C GLU A 905 -14.23 -0.81 -6.60
N GLY A 906 -15.25 0.05 -6.53
CA GLY A 906 -15.18 1.40 -7.08
C GLY A 906 -14.25 2.29 -6.25
N LYS A 907 -13.14 2.78 -6.84
CA LYS A 907 -12.33 3.85 -6.21
C LYS A 907 -13.24 5.07 -5.93
N LEU A 908 -13.25 5.54 -4.69
CA LEU A 908 -13.98 6.73 -4.26
C LEU A 908 -13.49 7.94 -5.07
N ARG A 909 -14.38 8.63 -5.77
CA ARG A 909 -14.08 9.89 -6.45
C ARG A 909 -14.34 11.02 -5.46
N TRP A 910 -13.29 11.73 -5.07
CA TRP A 910 -13.40 12.85 -4.13
C TRP A 910 -14.13 14.01 -4.79
N GLN A 911 -15.01 14.68 -4.04
CA GLN A 911 -15.71 15.84 -4.57
C GLN A 911 -14.73 16.97 -4.86
N SER A 912 -14.89 17.54 -6.05
CA SER A 912 -14.04 18.55 -6.68
C SER A 912 -13.88 19.81 -5.87
#